data_AF-A0A7W7YBF1-F1
#
_entry.id   AF-A0A7W7YBF1-F1
#
_cell.length_a   1.000
_cell.length_b   1.000
_cell.length_c   1.000
_cell.angle_alpha   90.00
_cell.angle_beta   90.00
_cell.angle_gamma   90.00
#
_symmetry.space_group_name_H-M   'P 1'
#
loop_
_entity.id
_entity.type
_entity.pdbx_description
1 polymer ?
#
loop_
_entity_poly.entity_id
_entity_poly.type
_entity_poly.pdbx_seq_one_letter_code
_entity_poly.pdbx_strand_id
1 'polypeptide(L)'
;MNLTLHQFRKEFRWLWPRWVLLLTVLVLDLAVNLEWVVPMRPVEHGSEGAWLVSYEILMRVLLWMVVWWFMLSVPPEESGNDGRGYALTRPLSRVSYRGARLMVWVVLVMLPLMVESVLYLWLSGRPFEEMMLGVAERAWAAGAMTLWVLPLPFLLHGWERHAVIVLVVVSMESWMYSLMRVLFRELHWLYEPPQLTMEYGRTVQAAWLVGLLMPVVVMWHKRRPLGMLARVSVVMLLVMLELGVAASSLFRSAYEKPNEQEQIRKLAAGREVVIPKRDRHFGQGDAKPGGKYLSFEANARLKSMPEEYVPHWRATSIVMTQNGQVLPTPAEPENRWMRLPFYAAGYLCHNYPMAGAFPGSKPEGLLTMGMNPAVTNTLLRLPQPMHLDEAVNANLSLKAEWMRVQRLGEVPLQAGAKYRGAHFEIELLKVMPHDNGRGERTEGCVTVVYRLSARSFEWQNDLLPLFPHACLFSPENRYLWQFTVSSGAEQMRGAGLGWCHMIQQQTFQQVLETGTGVTEANLAEQRLVVLKPEYLGSSEHEMEMKDLKIDDYLVKGGGWPRTEPSTEPGNPRVAFLKQVRSLPRPADDAASAEVARYVAAVYEASHVYEERWHRGNDGELKWPGNDREVWQVLAPFFVRHADVFRAALVHDNADLTQGVLNEAVLQAGIPGVRRSEKTGMAMYEREVPVTGKPGQVRKRVMETLWLVNWRPDDLDVYMAAIRQRSDEPLWPLMDDKPRSTEEVLAGYAKDFDCGDLRWLMRQPDLKIREKAERLTREAYAQLPKVARLERGYERPLHAAVALGMPEALDWLLRAVAMREDDQALGAMMQHHAMFASLNQGRPNLKTLQQFVQDARSHRAKDYHYDAEKMIWELLPERP
;
A
#
# COMPACT_ATOMS: atom_id res chain seq x y z
N MET A 1 -69.50 -5.08 -5.20
CA MET A 1 -68.48 -4.63 -6.18
C MET A 1 -67.25 -4.18 -5.40
N ASN A 2 -66.08 -4.78 -5.62
CA ASN A 2 -64.86 -4.35 -4.91
C ASN A 2 -64.46 -2.95 -5.39
N LEU A 3 -64.76 -1.92 -4.57
CA LEU A 3 -64.53 -0.51 -4.88
C LEU A 3 -63.05 -0.21 -5.16
N THR A 4 -62.14 -0.94 -4.51
CA THR A 4 -60.69 -0.88 -4.74
C THR A 4 -60.33 -1.31 -6.15
N LEU A 5 -60.87 -2.44 -6.62
CA LEU A 5 -60.63 -2.95 -7.98
C LEU A 5 -61.22 -2.03 -9.05
N HIS A 6 -62.40 -1.46 -8.79
CA HIS A 6 -63.03 -0.50 -9.69
C HIS A 6 -62.18 0.78 -9.85
N GLN A 7 -61.69 1.34 -8.73
CA GLN A 7 -60.79 2.49 -8.75
C GLN A 7 -59.46 2.17 -9.43
N PHE A 8 -58.86 0.99 -9.16
CA PHE A 8 -57.65 0.53 -9.83
C PHE A 8 -57.82 0.51 -11.36
N ARG A 9 -58.90 -0.08 -11.87
CA ARG A 9 -59.17 -0.14 -13.33
C ARG A 9 -59.29 1.26 -13.95
N LYS A 10 -59.90 2.20 -13.23
CA LYS A 10 -60.03 3.59 -13.67
C LYS A 10 -58.67 4.29 -13.73
N GLU A 11 -57.87 4.16 -12.68
CA GLU A 11 -56.51 4.73 -12.65
C GLU A 11 -55.61 4.10 -13.71
N PHE A 12 -55.66 2.78 -13.89
CA PHE A 12 -54.92 2.07 -14.94
C PHE A 12 -55.25 2.61 -16.33
N ARG A 13 -56.52 2.84 -16.66
CA ARG A 13 -56.92 3.39 -17.98
C ARG A 13 -56.28 4.75 -18.24
N TRP A 14 -56.06 5.56 -17.21
CA TRP A 14 -55.40 6.85 -17.33
C TRP A 14 -53.87 6.74 -17.35
N LEU A 15 -53.31 5.83 -16.55
CA LEU A 15 -51.86 5.60 -16.46
C LEU A 15 -51.30 4.78 -17.62
N TRP A 16 -52.14 4.05 -18.36
CA TRP A 16 -51.76 3.13 -19.44
C TRP A 16 -50.67 3.67 -20.37
N PRO A 17 -50.75 4.90 -20.94
CA PRO A 17 -49.72 5.37 -21.86
C PRO A 17 -48.37 5.59 -21.17
N ARG A 18 -48.40 6.03 -19.90
CA ARG A 18 -47.19 6.21 -19.08
C ARG A 18 -46.62 4.88 -18.62
N TRP A 19 -47.49 3.90 -18.37
CA TRP A 19 -47.08 2.55 -18.04
C TRP A 19 -46.38 1.89 -19.23
N VAL A 20 -46.88 2.09 -20.45
CA VAL A 20 -46.17 1.67 -21.67
C VAL A 20 -44.80 2.33 -21.76
N LEU A 21 -44.68 3.63 -21.48
CA LEU A 21 -43.36 4.30 -21.46
C LEU A 21 -42.43 3.67 -20.41
N LEU A 22 -42.93 3.42 -19.19
CA LEU A 22 -42.16 2.74 -18.14
C LEU A 22 -41.68 1.36 -18.60
N LEU A 23 -42.56 0.56 -19.20
CA LEU A 23 -42.20 -0.75 -19.75
C LEU A 23 -41.16 -0.63 -20.87
N THR A 24 -41.28 0.36 -21.76
CA THR A 24 -40.29 0.59 -22.81
C THR A 24 -38.92 0.93 -22.22
N VAL A 25 -38.86 1.74 -21.16
CA VAL A 25 -37.60 2.09 -20.49
C VAL A 25 -37.00 0.87 -19.78
N LEU A 26 -37.82 0.02 -19.14
CA LEU A 26 -37.36 -1.24 -18.55
C LEU A 26 -36.82 -2.22 -19.61
N VAL A 27 -37.49 -2.35 -20.75
CA VAL A 27 -37.01 -3.20 -21.86
C VAL A 27 -35.70 -2.65 -22.43
N LEU A 28 -35.57 -1.32 -22.54
CA LEU A 28 -34.34 -0.68 -22.97
C LEU A 28 -33.21 -0.91 -21.95
N ASP A 29 -33.48 -0.75 -20.66
CA ASP A 29 -32.51 -1.01 -19.58
C ASP A 29 -32.06 -2.49 -19.60
N LEU A 30 -33.00 -3.42 -19.71
CA LEU A 30 -32.71 -4.85 -19.86
C LEU A 30 -31.84 -5.13 -21.11
N ALA A 31 -32.20 -4.57 -22.26
CA ALA A 31 -31.47 -4.76 -23.51
C ALA A 31 -30.05 -4.16 -23.46
N VAL A 32 -29.87 -3.10 -22.69
CA VAL A 32 -28.55 -2.50 -22.42
C VAL A 32 -27.72 -3.38 -21.49
N ASN A 33 -28.31 -3.84 -20.38
CA ASN A 33 -27.62 -4.67 -19.41
C ASN A 33 -27.24 -6.05 -19.98
N LEU A 34 -28.02 -6.57 -20.93
CA LEU A 34 -27.71 -7.77 -21.73
C LEU A 34 -26.84 -7.49 -22.96
N GLU A 35 -26.36 -6.26 -23.15
CA GLU A 35 -25.49 -5.86 -24.26
C GLU A 35 -26.09 -6.03 -25.67
N TRP A 36 -27.42 -6.12 -25.82
CA TRP A 36 -28.10 -6.29 -27.11
C TRP A 36 -28.05 -5.05 -28.00
N VAL A 37 -28.07 -3.86 -27.40
CA VAL A 37 -28.11 -2.57 -28.12
C VAL A 37 -26.77 -1.85 -28.08
N VAL A 38 -26.08 -1.91 -26.93
CA VAL A 38 -24.80 -1.24 -26.71
C VAL A 38 -23.83 -2.23 -26.06
N PRO A 39 -23.01 -2.96 -26.85
CA PRO A 39 -22.07 -3.91 -26.30
C PRO A 39 -20.99 -3.20 -25.49
N MET A 40 -20.58 -3.80 -24.38
CA MET A 40 -19.43 -3.31 -23.64
C MET A 40 -18.19 -3.50 -24.49
N ARG A 41 -17.38 -2.45 -24.59
CA ARG A 41 -16.10 -2.50 -25.31
C ARG A 41 -15.00 -2.06 -24.36
N PRO A 42 -13.80 -2.67 -24.44
CA PRO A 42 -12.66 -2.03 -23.82
C PRO A 42 -12.53 -0.62 -24.38
N VAL A 43 -12.29 0.37 -23.52
CA VAL A 43 -12.08 1.74 -23.97
C VAL A 43 -10.79 1.74 -24.80
N GLU A 44 -10.91 1.94 -26.11
CA GLU A 44 -9.75 2.04 -26.99
C GLU A 44 -8.98 3.33 -26.66
N HIS A 45 -7.66 3.18 -26.61
CA HIS A 45 -6.68 4.09 -26.03
C HIS A 45 -6.87 5.58 -26.37
N GLY A 46 -6.62 6.45 -25.38
CA GLY A 46 -6.48 7.90 -25.60
C GLY A 46 -7.78 8.70 -25.74
N SER A 47 -8.97 8.09 -25.62
CA SER A 47 -10.17 8.90 -25.43
C SER A 47 -10.12 9.51 -24.04
N GLU A 48 -9.80 10.82 -23.96
CA GLU A 48 -10.19 11.69 -22.85
C GLU A 48 -11.72 11.65 -22.73
N GLY A 49 -12.23 10.55 -22.17
CA GLY A 49 -13.64 10.28 -21.99
C GLY A 49 -14.16 11.05 -20.79
N ALA A 50 -13.96 12.37 -20.75
CA ALA A 50 -14.70 13.28 -19.89
C ALA A 50 -16.24 13.17 -20.05
N TRP A 51 -16.71 12.30 -20.95
CA TRP A 51 -18.10 11.95 -21.23
C TRP A 51 -18.52 10.53 -20.78
N LEU A 52 -17.68 9.77 -20.06
CA LEU A 52 -18.10 8.53 -19.41
C LEU A 52 -18.83 8.84 -18.08
N VAL A 53 -19.93 9.60 -18.14
CA VAL A 53 -21.05 9.23 -17.25
C VAL A 53 -21.35 7.80 -17.64
N SER A 54 -21.05 6.83 -16.78
CA SER A 54 -21.24 5.42 -17.13
C SER A 54 -22.67 5.30 -17.68
N TYR A 55 -22.83 4.68 -18.85
CA TYR A 55 -24.14 4.57 -19.48
C TYR A 55 -25.16 3.97 -18.50
N GLU A 56 -24.69 3.13 -17.56
CA GLU A 56 -25.44 2.65 -16.40
C GLU A 56 -26.00 3.77 -15.53
N ILE A 57 -25.21 4.77 -15.12
CA ILE A 57 -25.69 5.94 -14.35
C ILE A 57 -26.76 6.70 -15.15
N LEU A 58 -26.51 6.96 -16.44
CA LEU A 58 -27.47 7.70 -17.28
C LEU A 58 -28.81 6.95 -17.41
N MET A 59 -28.77 5.64 -17.69
CA MET A 59 -29.96 4.81 -17.81
C MET A 59 -30.69 4.65 -16.48
N ARG A 60 -29.95 4.50 -15.38
CA ARG A 60 -30.51 4.44 -14.04
C ARG A 60 -31.22 5.75 -13.68
N VAL A 61 -30.59 6.90 -13.96
CA VAL A 61 -31.20 8.23 -13.77
C VAL A 61 -32.48 8.36 -14.61
N LEU A 62 -32.44 7.97 -15.89
CA LEU A 62 -33.60 7.98 -16.77
C LEU A 62 -34.73 7.08 -16.25
N LEU A 63 -34.40 5.84 -15.90
CA LEU A 63 -35.34 4.87 -15.34
C LEU A 63 -36.01 5.43 -14.09
N TRP A 64 -35.22 5.92 -13.13
CA TRP A 64 -35.76 6.46 -11.89
C TRP A 64 -36.60 7.73 -12.11
N MET A 65 -36.21 8.62 -13.02
CA MET A 65 -37.05 9.78 -13.37
C MET A 65 -38.42 9.34 -13.92
N VAL A 66 -38.44 8.34 -14.82
CA VAL A 66 -39.69 7.83 -15.42
C VAL A 66 -40.54 7.10 -14.39
N VAL A 67 -39.93 6.29 -13.53
CA VAL A 67 -40.56 5.59 -12.41
C VAL A 67 -41.22 6.60 -11.46
N TRP A 68 -40.48 7.60 -10.98
CA TRP A 68 -41.02 8.64 -10.10
C TRP A 68 -42.11 9.49 -10.77
N TRP A 69 -41.93 9.84 -12.04
CA TRP A 69 -42.94 10.56 -12.83
C TRP A 69 -44.23 9.74 -12.98
N PHE A 70 -44.12 8.46 -13.28
CA PHE A 70 -45.25 7.53 -13.35
C PHE A 70 -46.01 7.48 -12.03
N MET A 71 -45.30 7.43 -10.90
CA MET A 71 -45.90 7.31 -9.58
C MET A 71 -46.57 8.58 -9.08
N LEU A 72 -45.97 9.75 -9.37
CA LEU A 72 -46.50 11.05 -8.99
C LEU A 72 -47.59 11.54 -9.95
N SER A 73 -47.84 10.81 -11.03
CA SER A 73 -48.95 11.02 -11.94
C SER A 73 -50.27 10.64 -11.27
N VAL A 74 -51.21 11.59 -11.27
CA VAL A 74 -52.55 11.45 -10.68
C VAL A 74 -53.58 11.91 -11.71
N PRO A 75 -54.73 11.21 -11.88
CA PRO A 75 -55.75 11.62 -12.84
C PRO A 75 -56.14 13.11 -12.71
N PRO A 76 -56.49 13.81 -13.80
CA PRO A 76 -56.85 15.23 -13.80
C PRO A 76 -58.00 15.55 -12.83
N GLU A 77 -58.93 14.61 -12.66
CA GLU A 77 -60.06 14.69 -11.73
C GLU A 77 -59.61 14.78 -10.26
N GLU A 78 -58.38 14.35 -9.96
CA GLU A 78 -57.74 14.38 -8.64
C GLU A 78 -56.72 15.54 -8.52
N SER A 79 -56.37 16.23 -9.61
CA SER A 79 -55.29 17.24 -9.67
C SER A 79 -55.74 18.70 -9.53
N GLY A 80 -57.00 18.97 -9.16
CA GLY A 80 -57.47 20.35 -8.94
C GLY A 80 -56.61 21.09 -7.90
N ASN A 81 -56.54 22.42 -7.98
CA ASN A 81 -55.63 23.29 -7.20
C ASN A 81 -55.60 23.03 -5.67
N ASP A 82 -56.63 22.38 -5.11
CA ASP A 82 -56.71 22.04 -3.69
C ASP A 82 -56.56 20.53 -3.36
N GLY A 83 -56.33 19.65 -4.34
CA GLY A 83 -56.28 18.18 -4.14
C GLY A 83 -57.57 17.56 -3.57
N ARG A 84 -58.64 18.37 -3.45
CA ARG A 84 -59.92 18.04 -2.81
C ARG A 84 -61.00 17.57 -3.78
N GLY A 85 -60.78 17.72 -5.10
CA GLY A 85 -61.80 17.47 -6.13
C GLY A 85 -62.39 16.05 -6.07
N TYR A 86 -61.55 15.03 -5.95
CA TYR A 86 -62.02 13.64 -5.94
C TYR A 86 -62.56 13.17 -4.58
N ALA A 87 -61.94 13.63 -3.48
CA ALA A 87 -62.32 13.26 -2.12
C ALA A 87 -63.63 13.92 -1.65
N LEU A 88 -64.04 15.02 -2.29
CA LEU A 88 -65.26 15.75 -1.96
C LEU A 88 -66.47 15.41 -2.85
N THR A 89 -66.27 14.87 -4.05
CA THR A 89 -67.35 14.77 -5.06
C THR A 89 -67.93 13.37 -5.30
N ARG A 90 -67.34 12.29 -4.76
CA ARG A 90 -67.89 10.91 -4.87
C ARG A 90 -67.72 10.07 -3.60
N PRO A 91 -68.63 9.11 -3.30
CA PRO A 91 -68.67 8.36 -2.04
C PRO A 91 -67.72 7.14 -2.03
N LEU A 92 -66.43 7.35 -2.30
CA LEU A 92 -65.42 6.29 -2.15
C LEU A 92 -64.77 6.38 -0.77
N SER A 93 -64.74 5.26 -0.04
CA SER A 93 -64.04 5.20 1.24
C SER A 93 -62.55 5.51 1.03
N ARG A 94 -61.94 6.28 1.95
CA ARG A 94 -60.50 6.59 1.91
C ARG A 94 -59.62 5.33 1.93
N VAL A 95 -60.11 4.25 2.53
CA VAL A 95 -59.44 2.95 2.58
C VAL A 95 -59.43 2.30 1.21
N SER A 96 -60.57 2.28 0.50
CA SER A 96 -60.66 1.71 -0.85
C SER A 96 -59.79 2.46 -1.85
N TYR A 97 -59.71 3.79 -1.74
CA TYR A 97 -58.82 4.63 -2.57
C TYR A 97 -57.33 4.32 -2.32
N ARG A 98 -56.91 4.27 -1.05
CA ARG A 98 -55.52 3.91 -0.69
C ARG A 98 -55.16 2.49 -1.13
N GLY A 99 -56.08 1.54 -0.97
CA GLY A 99 -55.89 0.18 -1.46
C GLY A 99 -55.73 0.13 -2.98
N ALA A 100 -56.45 0.99 -3.72
CA ALA A 100 -56.37 1.02 -5.18
C ALA A 100 -55.02 1.58 -5.63
N ARG A 101 -54.54 2.64 -4.98
CA ARG A 101 -53.21 3.21 -5.20
C ARG A 101 -52.08 2.22 -4.87
N LEU A 102 -52.22 1.47 -3.77
CA LEU A 102 -51.29 0.39 -3.44
C LEU A 102 -51.32 -0.72 -4.51
N MET A 103 -52.49 -1.09 -5.03
CA MET A 103 -52.59 -2.05 -6.14
C MET A 103 -51.94 -1.53 -7.43
N VAL A 104 -52.14 -0.24 -7.77
CA VAL A 104 -51.46 0.42 -8.90
C VAL A 104 -49.95 0.30 -8.74
N TRP A 105 -49.43 0.57 -7.54
CA TRP A 105 -48.00 0.44 -7.24
C TRP A 105 -47.47 -0.99 -7.41
N VAL A 106 -48.09 -1.94 -6.73
CA VAL A 106 -47.64 -3.35 -6.71
C VAL A 106 -47.70 -3.95 -8.12
N VAL A 107 -48.79 -3.72 -8.85
CA VAL A 107 -49.03 -4.36 -10.15
C VAL A 107 -48.31 -3.65 -11.29
N LEU A 108 -48.24 -2.32 -11.30
CA LEU A 108 -47.72 -1.57 -12.44
C LEU A 108 -46.28 -1.10 -12.28
N VAL A 109 -45.69 -1.21 -11.08
CA VAL A 109 -44.29 -0.83 -10.84
C VAL A 109 -43.49 -1.97 -10.22
N MET A 110 -43.85 -2.45 -9.02
CA MET A 110 -43.03 -3.48 -8.35
C MET A 110 -42.94 -4.74 -9.19
N LEU A 111 -44.07 -5.22 -9.70
CA LEU A 111 -44.11 -6.43 -10.51
C LEU A 111 -43.27 -6.30 -11.79
N PRO A 112 -43.40 -5.24 -12.62
CA PRO A 112 -42.49 -5.04 -13.76
C PRO A 112 -41.01 -4.98 -13.39
N LEU A 113 -40.62 -4.29 -12.31
CA LEU A 113 -39.23 -4.25 -11.84
C LEU A 113 -38.72 -5.64 -11.41
N MET A 114 -39.56 -6.42 -10.73
CA MET A 114 -39.23 -7.80 -10.35
C MET A 114 -39.11 -8.70 -11.58
N VAL A 115 -40.01 -8.56 -12.56
CA VAL A 115 -39.98 -9.30 -13.83
C VAL A 115 -38.72 -8.97 -14.62
N GLU A 116 -38.31 -7.70 -14.68
CA GLU A 116 -37.04 -7.29 -15.28
C GLU A 116 -35.86 -8.04 -14.64
N SER A 117 -35.76 -8.08 -13.31
CA SER A 117 -34.69 -8.82 -12.63
C SER A 117 -34.73 -10.33 -12.90
N VAL A 118 -35.93 -10.94 -12.95
CA VAL A 118 -36.08 -12.36 -13.34
C VAL A 118 -35.60 -12.58 -14.76
N LEU A 119 -36.05 -11.77 -15.70
CA LEU A 119 -35.69 -11.90 -17.11
C LEU A 119 -34.18 -11.72 -17.30
N TYR A 120 -33.59 -10.72 -16.65
CA TYR A 120 -32.15 -10.50 -16.69
C TYR A 120 -31.37 -11.72 -16.18
N LEU A 121 -31.67 -12.21 -14.98
CA LEU A 121 -30.95 -13.33 -14.38
C LEU A 121 -31.19 -14.64 -15.17
N TRP A 122 -32.41 -14.85 -15.67
CA TRP A 122 -32.73 -16.00 -16.52
C TRP A 122 -31.99 -15.97 -17.86
N LEU A 123 -31.98 -14.83 -18.55
CA LEU A 123 -31.27 -14.65 -19.82
C LEU A 123 -29.75 -14.70 -19.66
N SER A 124 -29.24 -14.30 -18.49
CA SER A 124 -27.83 -14.48 -18.09
C SER A 124 -27.51 -15.91 -17.62
N GLY A 125 -28.46 -16.84 -17.70
CA GLY A 125 -28.28 -18.26 -17.41
C GLY A 125 -27.99 -18.57 -15.94
N ARG A 126 -28.60 -17.81 -15.01
CA ARG A 126 -28.45 -18.01 -13.55
C ARG A 126 -29.41 -19.08 -13.00
N PRO A 127 -29.05 -19.76 -11.89
CA PRO A 127 -29.94 -20.72 -11.24
C PRO A 127 -31.17 -20.06 -10.62
N PHE A 128 -32.24 -20.85 -10.41
CA PHE A 128 -33.52 -20.36 -9.89
C PHE A 128 -33.43 -19.72 -8.50
N GLU A 129 -32.54 -20.21 -7.65
CA GLU A 129 -32.34 -19.64 -6.31
C GLU A 129 -31.84 -18.19 -6.38
N GLU A 130 -30.91 -17.89 -7.28
CA GLU A 130 -30.42 -16.52 -7.50
C GLU A 130 -31.50 -15.63 -8.11
N MET A 131 -32.33 -16.17 -9.01
CA MET A 131 -33.49 -15.45 -9.55
C MET A 131 -34.45 -15.01 -8.44
N MET A 132 -34.83 -15.94 -7.55
CA MET A 132 -35.76 -15.66 -6.46
C MET A 132 -35.20 -14.68 -5.44
N LEU A 133 -33.90 -14.75 -5.16
CA LEU A 133 -33.25 -13.75 -4.30
C LEU A 133 -33.28 -12.37 -4.95
N GLY A 134 -32.95 -12.26 -6.24
CA GLY A 134 -33.00 -10.98 -6.94
C GLY A 134 -34.41 -10.38 -6.97
N VAL A 135 -35.43 -11.21 -7.11
CA VAL A 135 -36.84 -10.81 -6.96
C VAL A 135 -37.11 -10.24 -5.58
N ALA A 136 -36.64 -10.90 -4.52
CA ALA A 136 -36.85 -10.47 -3.14
C ALA A 136 -36.15 -9.13 -2.86
N GLU A 137 -34.91 -8.95 -3.30
CA GLU A 137 -34.16 -7.70 -3.12
C GLU A 137 -34.78 -6.55 -3.92
N ARG A 138 -35.21 -6.80 -5.16
CA ARG A 138 -35.90 -5.80 -5.98
C ARG A 138 -37.23 -5.41 -5.37
N ALA A 139 -37.98 -6.37 -4.83
CA ALA A 139 -39.21 -6.11 -4.09
C ALA A 139 -38.95 -5.32 -2.81
N TRP A 140 -37.86 -5.61 -2.09
CA TRP A 140 -37.45 -4.88 -0.90
C TRP A 140 -37.09 -3.42 -1.20
N ALA A 141 -36.30 -3.18 -2.25
CA ALA A 141 -35.94 -1.84 -2.71
C ALA A 141 -37.16 -1.04 -3.18
N ALA A 142 -38.02 -1.64 -4.01
CA ALA A 142 -39.27 -1.00 -4.42
C ALA A 142 -40.23 -0.80 -3.21
N GLY A 143 -40.17 -1.67 -2.21
CA GLY A 143 -40.94 -1.55 -0.98
C GLY A 143 -40.58 -0.29 -0.20
N ALA A 144 -39.28 -0.02 -0.03
CA ALA A 144 -38.77 1.20 0.62
C ALA A 144 -39.34 2.46 -0.05
N MET A 145 -39.34 2.48 -1.39
CA MET A 145 -39.88 3.60 -2.16
C MET A 145 -41.38 3.81 -1.96
N THR A 146 -42.13 2.77 -1.66
CA THR A 146 -43.58 2.89 -1.39
C THR A 146 -43.83 3.84 -0.21
N LEU A 147 -42.98 3.80 0.82
CA LEU A 147 -43.08 4.65 2.00
C LEU A 147 -42.82 6.12 1.69
N TRP A 148 -42.00 6.40 0.68
CA TRP A 148 -41.70 7.75 0.22
C TRP A 148 -42.74 8.30 -0.73
N VAL A 149 -43.06 7.53 -1.76
CA VAL A 149 -43.78 8.01 -2.93
C VAL A 149 -45.29 7.97 -2.73
N LEU A 150 -45.84 7.01 -1.98
CA LEU A 150 -47.30 6.96 -1.73
C LEU A 150 -47.81 8.15 -0.90
N PRO A 151 -47.07 8.63 0.14
CA PRO A 151 -47.46 9.84 0.87
C PRO A 151 -47.18 11.16 0.14
N LEU A 152 -46.17 11.21 -0.74
CA LEU A 152 -45.67 12.45 -1.34
C LEU A 152 -46.72 13.27 -2.13
N PRO A 153 -47.65 12.68 -2.91
CA PRO A 153 -48.73 13.42 -3.58
C PRO A 153 -49.69 14.14 -2.64
N PHE A 154 -49.78 13.72 -1.37
CA PHE A 154 -50.60 14.38 -0.34
C PHE A 154 -49.86 15.56 0.30
N LEU A 155 -48.56 15.68 0.08
CA LEU A 155 -47.76 16.81 0.49
C LEU A 155 -47.65 17.82 -0.66
N LEU A 156 -47.15 17.39 -1.82
CA LEU A 156 -46.80 18.28 -2.94
C LEU A 156 -47.96 18.50 -3.92
N HIS A 157 -48.09 19.74 -4.42
CA HIS A 157 -49.18 20.15 -5.30
C HIS A 157 -48.67 20.58 -6.68
N GLY A 158 -49.42 20.23 -7.74
CA GLY A 158 -49.15 20.68 -9.11
C GLY A 158 -47.71 20.41 -9.58
N TRP A 159 -47.01 21.47 -10.00
CA TRP A 159 -45.65 21.41 -10.54
C TRP A 159 -44.57 21.11 -9.49
N GLU A 160 -44.85 21.31 -8.19
CA GLU A 160 -43.91 21.03 -7.08
C GLU A 160 -43.42 19.59 -7.11
N ARG A 161 -44.29 18.67 -7.54
CA ARG A 161 -43.99 17.24 -7.70
C ARG A 161 -42.84 17.02 -8.68
N HIS A 162 -42.83 17.76 -9.79
CA HIS A 162 -41.82 17.62 -10.84
C HIS A 162 -40.50 18.28 -10.42
N ALA A 163 -40.58 19.44 -9.75
CA ALA A 163 -39.41 20.11 -9.20
C ALA A 163 -38.69 19.25 -8.16
N VAL A 164 -39.44 18.56 -7.29
CA VAL A 164 -38.87 17.63 -6.31
C VAL A 164 -38.24 16.41 -6.98
N ILE A 165 -38.82 15.83 -8.04
CA ILE A 165 -38.15 14.75 -8.80
C ILE A 165 -36.79 15.21 -9.30
N VAL A 166 -36.74 16.37 -9.97
CA VAL A 166 -35.48 16.92 -10.50
C VAL A 166 -34.49 17.20 -9.37
N LEU A 167 -34.94 17.82 -8.28
CA LEU A 167 -34.08 18.13 -7.12
C LEU A 167 -33.55 16.86 -6.45
N VAL A 168 -34.36 15.83 -6.24
CA VAL A 168 -33.93 14.57 -5.61
C VAL A 168 -32.96 13.80 -6.49
N VAL A 169 -33.26 13.68 -7.79
CA VAL A 169 -32.38 12.99 -8.75
C VAL A 169 -31.05 13.74 -8.91
N VAL A 170 -31.09 15.05 -9.08
CA VAL A 170 -29.87 15.87 -9.13
C VAL A 170 -29.11 15.78 -7.81
N SER A 171 -29.79 15.77 -6.67
CA SER A 171 -29.11 15.74 -5.37
C SER A 171 -28.48 14.40 -5.02
N MET A 172 -29.07 13.29 -5.45
CA MET A 172 -28.47 11.95 -5.30
C MET A 172 -27.22 11.79 -6.17
N GLU A 173 -27.14 12.49 -7.30
CA GLU A 173 -26.05 12.38 -8.29
C GLU A 173 -25.06 13.57 -8.30
N SER A 174 -25.20 14.58 -7.41
CA SER A 174 -24.41 15.84 -7.46
C SER A 174 -23.74 16.28 -6.15
N TRP A 175 -23.25 17.54 -6.13
CA TRP A 175 -22.61 18.29 -5.03
C TRP A 175 -23.24 18.14 -3.64
N MET A 176 -24.53 17.80 -3.53
CA MET A 176 -25.20 17.63 -2.25
C MET A 176 -24.64 16.42 -1.46
N TYR A 177 -24.20 15.37 -2.16
CA TYR A 177 -23.42 14.28 -1.57
C TYR A 177 -22.10 14.80 -0.96
N SER A 178 -21.37 15.64 -1.70
CA SER A 178 -20.13 16.26 -1.23
C SER A 178 -20.36 17.23 -0.04
N LEU A 179 -21.45 18.00 -0.05
CA LEU A 179 -21.81 18.91 1.03
C LEU A 179 -22.20 18.14 2.30
N MET A 180 -23.02 17.08 2.19
CA MET A 180 -23.38 16.23 3.33
C MET A 180 -22.15 15.51 3.87
N ARG A 181 -21.25 15.05 3.00
CA ARG A 181 -19.95 14.49 3.42
C ARG A 181 -19.16 15.48 4.27
N VAL A 182 -19.08 16.75 3.90
CA VAL A 182 -18.41 17.80 4.71
C VAL A 182 -19.16 18.00 6.04
N LEU A 183 -20.48 18.21 6.00
CA LEU A 183 -21.28 18.54 7.18
C LEU A 183 -21.28 17.42 8.23
N PHE A 184 -21.50 16.17 7.84
CA PHE A 184 -21.52 15.04 8.77
C PHE A 184 -20.09 14.61 9.18
N ARG A 185 -19.05 14.95 8.39
CA ARG A 185 -17.65 14.85 8.83
C ARG A 185 -17.38 15.80 10.00
N GLU A 186 -17.79 17.05 9.90
CA GLU A 186 -17.68 18.03 11.01
C GLU A 186 -18.47 17.58 12.25
N LEU A 187 -19.62 16.95 12.06
CA LEU A 187 -20.43 16.40 13.16
C LEU A 187 -19.90 15.07 13.74
N HIS A 188 -18.78 14.54 13.21
CA HIS A 188 -18.19 13.26 13.63
C HIS A 188 -19.13 12.04 13.47
N TRP A 189 -20.14 12.15 12.61
CA TRP A 189 -21.16 11.13 12.38
C TRP A 189 -20.92 10.32 11.10
N LEU A 190 -19.93 10.72 10.27
CA LEU A 190 -19.64 10.06 9.00
C LEU A 190 -18.80 8.79 9.16
N TYR A 191 -19.23 7.77 8.43
CA TYR A 191 -18.41 6.70 7.89
C TYR A 191 -17.63 7.24 6.67
N GLU A 192 -16.35 6.90 6.50
CA GLU A 192 -15.52 7.46 5.42
C GLU A 192 -15.94 7.01 4.00
N PRO A 193 -15.59 7.76 2.92
CA PRO A 193 -16.64 8.19 1.97
C PRO A 193 -16.70 7.57 0.56
N PRO A 194 -15.88 6.62 0.09
CA PRO A 194 -16.17 6.00 -1.21
C PRO A 194 -17.25 4.90 -1.10
N GLN A 195 -17.69 4.54 0.11
CA GLN A 195 -18.46 3.32 0.37
C GLN A 195 -19.97 3.44 0.06
N LEU A 196 -20.57 4.64 0.14
CA LEU A 196 -22.03 4.78 -0.04
C LEU A 196 -22.51 4.58 -1.48
N THR A 197 -21.69 4.97 -2.46
CA THR A 197 -21.98 4.75 -3.87
C THR A 197 -21.85 3.27 -4.27
N MET A 198 -21.20 2.45 -3.41
CA MET A 198 -20.89 1.04 -3.63
C MET A 198 -21.72 0.09 -2.72
N GLU A 199 -22.52 0.62 -1.80
CA GLU A 199 -23.35 -0.13 -0.85
C GLU A 199 -24.82 0.34 -0.94
N TYR A 200 -25.49 0.06 -2.06
CA TYR A 200 -26.92 0.36 -2.26
C TYR A 200 -27.82 -0.19 -1.13
N GLY A 201 -27.40 -1.21 -0.40
CA GLY A 201 -28.21 -1.89 0.60
C GLY A 201 -28.41 -1.03 1.82
N ARG A 202 -27.41 -0.21 2.17
CA ARG A 202 -27.52 0.81 3.21
C ARG A 202 -28.44 1.94 2.78
N THR A 203 -28.41 2.34 1.51
CA THR A 203 -29.35 3.34 0.99
C THR A 203 -30.79 2.83 1.07
N VAL A 204 -31.04 1.57 0.71
CA VAL A 204 -32.37 0.96 0.81
C VAL A 204 -32.81 0.83 2.28
N GLN A 205 -31.93 0.42 3.20
CA GLN A 205 -32.24 0.36 4.64
C GLN A 205 -32.53 1.74 5.24
N ALA A 206 -31.74 2.75 4.88
CA ALA A 206 -31.96 4.13 5.29
C ALA A 206 -33.29 4.66 4.73
N ALA A 207 -33.60 4.36 3.47
CA ALA A 207 -34.87 4.71 2.83
C ALA A 207 -36.07 4.09 3.56
N TRP A 208 -35.96 2.85 4.06
CA TRP A 208 -36.99 2.22 4.89
C TRP A 208 -37.22 2.98 6.21
N LEU A 209 -36.14 3.34 6.93
CA LEU A 209 -36.26 4.05 8.20
C LEU A 209 -36.81 5.47 8.02
N VAL A 210 -36.20 6.25 7.13
CA VAL A 210 -36.58 7.65 6.92
C VAL A 210 -37.92 7.75 6.20
N GLY A 211 -38.25 6.78 5.34
CA GLY A 211 -39.54 6.70 4.65
C GLY A 211 -40.74 6.63 5.61
N LEU A 212 -40.58 6.08 6.81
CA LEU A 212 -41.64 6.09 7.83
C LEU A 212 -41.99 7.49 8.35
N LEU A 213 -41.08 8.46 8.21
CA LEU A 213 -41.32 9.86 8.59
C LEU A 213 -42.20 10.60 7.57
N MET A 214 -42.22 10.17 6.31
CA MET A 214 -43.04 10.79 5.26
C MET A 214 -44.54 10.79 5.59
N PRO A 215 -45.16 9.65 5.98
CA PRO A 215 -46.54 9.64 6.48
C PRO A 215 -46.77 10.59 7.67
N VAL A 216 -45.81 10.70 8.59
CA VAL A 216 -45.90 11.58 9.76
C VAL A 216 -45.93 13.05 9.33
N VAL A 217 -45.04 13.45 8.41
CA VAL A 217 -45.02 14.79 7.81
C VAL A 217 -46.33 15.11 7.10
N VAL A 218 -46.89 14.15 6.35
CA VAL A 218 -48.18 14.32 5.68
C VAL A 218 -49.32 14.50 6.69
N MET A 219 -49.32 13.72 7.78
CA MET A 219 -50.29 13.89 8.87
C MET A 219 -50.15 15.25 9.56
N TRP A 220 -48.91 15.71 9.78
CA TRP A 220 -48.63 17.02 10.32
C TRP A 220 -49.13 18.13 9.40
N HIS A 221 -48.82 18.06 8.10
CA HIS A 221 -49.27 19.00 7.08
C HIS A 221 -50.80 19.13 7.05
N LYS A 222 -51.53 18.02 7.21
CA LYS A 222 -52.99 18.02 7.29
C LYS A 222 -53.55 18.75 8.51
N ARG A 223 -52.83 18.72 9.63
CA ARG A 223 -53.21 19.44 10.86
C ARG A 223 -52.73 20.89 10.85
N ARG A 224 -51.56 21.15 10.25
CA ARG A 224 -50.90 22.45 10.14
C ARG A 224 -50.37 22.62 8.72
N PRO A 225 -51.10 23.31 7.84
CA PRO A 225 -50.72 23.43 6.44
C PRO A 225 -49.39 24.19 6.32
N LEU A 226 -48.48 23.60 5.56
CA LEU A 226 -47.16 24.13 5.26
C LEU A 226 -47.22 24.91 3.95
N GLY A 227 -46.54 26.05 3.87
CA GLY A 227 -46.35 26.78 2.62
C GLY A 227 -45.49 25.98 1.63
N MET A 228 -45.54 26.37 0.35
CA MET A 228 -44.84 25.67 -0.74
C MET A 228 -43.36 25.43 -0.45
N LEU A 229 -42.60 26.48 -0.10
CA LEU A 229 -41.16 26.36 0.17
C LEU A 229 -40.88 25.40 1.34
N ALA A 230 -41.71 25.42 2.39
CA ALA A 230 -41.57 24.52 3.52
C ALA A 230 -41.83 23.06 3.13
N ARG A 231 -42.80 22.78 2.24
CA ARG A 231 -43.06 21.43 1.75
C ARG A 231 -41.88 20.86 0.98
N VAL A 232 -41.34 21.62 0.03
CA VAL A 232 -40.17 21.21 -0.76
C VAL A 232 -38.94 21.04 0.15
N SER A 233 -38.71 22.00 1.06
CA SER A 233 -37.58 21.96 1.99
C SER A 233 -37.63 20.75 2.92
N VAL A 234 -38.82 20.36 3.40
CA VAL A 234 -38.96 19.16 4.25
C VAL A 234 -38.61 17.89 3.49
N VAL A 235 -38.99 17.77 2.21
CA VAL A 235 -38.60 16.62 1.39
C VAL A 235 -37.08 16.58 1.20
N MET A 236 -36.46 17.73 0.92
CA MET A 236 -35.00 17.82 0.78
C MET A 236 -34.28 17.48 2.09
N LEU A 237 -34.78 17.96 3.23
CA LEU A 237 -34.24 17.61 4.55
C LEU A 237 -34.34 16.12 4.84
N LEU A 238 -35.45 15.47 4.46
CA LEU A 238 -35.58 14.02 4.60
C LEU A 238 -34.61 13.27 3.69
N VAL A 239 -34.40 13.71 2.45
CA VAL A 239 -33.40 13.11 1.56
C VAL A 239 -31.98 13.31 2.10
N MET A 240 -31.67 14.49 2.65
CA MET A 240 -30.39 14.72 3.36
C MET A 240 -30.25 13.82 4.59
N LEU A 241 -31.33 13.61 5.34
CA LEU A 241 -31.35 12.70 6.48
C LEU A 241 -31.16 11.25 6.04
N GLU A 242 -31.80 10.80 4.96
CA GLU A 242 -31.61 9.47 4.39
C GLU A 242 -30.15 9.26 3.98
N LEU A 243 -29.55 10.20 3.24
CA LEU A 243 -28.15 10.15 2.84
C LEU A 243 -27.23 10.13 4.06
N GLY A 244 -27.52 10.96 5.07
CA GLY A 244 -26.76 10.99 6.34
C GLY A 244 -26.88 9.71 7.15
N VAL A 245 -28.06 9.11 7.17
CA VAL A 245 -28.35 7.83 7.84
C VAL A 245 -27.69 6.66 7.10
N ALA A 246 -27.73 6.65 5.77
CA ALA A 246 -27.00 5.69 4.96
C ALA A 246 -25.49 5.81 5.25
N ALA A 247 -24.98 7.04 5.33
CA ALA A 247 -23.59 7.37 5.68
C ALA A 247 -23.20 7.11 7.14
N SER A 248 -24.18 6.79 7.99
CA SER A 248 -23.97 6.66 9.43
C SER A 248 -23.41 5.29 9.79
N SER A 249 -22.55 5.24 10.81
CA SER A 249 -22.06 4.01 11.45
C SER A 249 -23.14 3.23 12.21
N LEU A 250 -24.37 3.76 12.32
CA LEU A 250 -25.50 3.06 12.92
C LEU A 250 -25.90 1.80 12.14
N PHE A 251 -25.67 1.80 10.83
CA PHE A 251 -25.84 0.62 9.97
C PHE A 251 -24.50 -0.03 9.73
N ARG A 252 -24.32 -1.24 10.27
CA ARG A 252 -23.14 -2.05 9.96
C ARG A 252 -23.21 -2.49 8.51
N SER A 253 -22.10 -2.30 7.80
CA SER A 253 -21.95 -2.84 6.46
C SER A 253 -21.92 -4.37 6.53
N ALA A 254 -22.43 -5.02 5.49
CA ALA A 254 -22.37 -6.47 5.37
C ALA A 254 -20.90 -6.96 5.49
N TYR A 255 -19.95 -6.21 4.92
CA TYR A 255 -18.51 -6.49 4.96
C TYR A 255 -17.87 -6.41 6.35
N GLU A 256 -18.53 -5.77 7.32
CA GLU A 256 -18.07 -5.78 8.70
C GLU A 256 -18.48 -7.06 9.44
N LYS A 257 -19.37 -7.85 8.86
CA LYS A 257 -19.79 -9.12 9.44
C LYS A 257 -18.68 -10.15 9.24
N PRO A 258 -18.14 -10.71 10.33
CA PRO A 258 -17.06 -11.68 10.24
C PRO A 258 -17.56 -13.02 9.74
N ASN A 259 -16.82 -13.66 8.83
CA ASN A 259 -17.16 -14.99 8.32
C ASN A 259 -16.85 -16.12 9.31
N GLU A 260 -15.75 -16.00 10.08
CA GLU A 260 -15.19 -17.09 10.91
C GLU A 260 -14.72 -16.58 12.30
N GLN A 261 -15.51 -15.72 12.95
CA GLN A 261 -15.11 -15.03 14.18
C GLN A 261 -14.70 -15.97 15.33
N GLU A 262 -15.35 -17.12 15.47
CA GLU A 262 -15.06 -18.10 16.52
C GLU A 262 -13.72 -18.82 16.27
N GLN A 263 -13.45 -19.18 15.01
CA GLN A 263 -12.19 -19.82 14.61
C GLN A 263 -11.02 -18.87 14.84
N ILE A 264 -11.15 -17.58 14.47
CA ILE A 264 -10.12 -16.58 14.73
C ILE A 264 -9.87 -16.41 16.23
N ARG A 265 -10.92 -16.39 17.07
CA ARG A 265 -10.73 -16.33 18.54
C ARG A 265 -9.96 -17.53 19.06
N LYS A 266 -10.27 -18.74 18.59
CA LYS A 266 -9.56 -19.97 18.97
C LYS A 266 -8.11 -19.97 18.51
N LEU A 267 -7.85 -19.56 17.27
CA LEU A 267 -6.51 -19.51 16.70
C LEU A 267 -5.64 -18.43 17.34
N ALA A 268 -6.20 -17.26 17.65
CA ALA A 268 -5.43 -16.14 18.19
C ALA A 268 -5.20 -16.23 19.71
N ALA A 269 -6.00 -17.02 20.44
CA ALA A 269 -5.96 -17.10 21.88
C ALA A 269 -4.58 -17.50 22.43
N GLY A 270 -4.09 -16.73 23.40
CA GLY A 270 -2.86 -17.03 24.14
C GLY A 270 -1.55 -16.86 23.36
N ARG A 271 -1.60 -16.28 22.16
CA ARG A 271 -0.40 -16.04 21.34
C ARG A 271 0.10 -14.60 21.51
N GLU A 272 1.41 -14.45 21.46
CA GLU A 272 2.07 -13.16 21.62
C GLU A 272 2.24 -12.44 20.27
N VAL A 273 2.08 -11.11 20.30
CA VAL A 273 2.40 -10.22 19.17
C VAL A 273 3.90 -10.00 19.11
N VAL A 274 4.50 -10.32 17.97
CA VAL A 274 5.93 -10.19 17.73
C VAL A 274 6.16 -9.11 16.67
N ILE A 275 6.96 -8.10 17.02
CA ILE A 275 7.51 -7.12 16.07
C ILE A 275 9.04 -7.25 16.09
N PRO A 276 9.65 -7.83 15.02
CA PRO A 276 11.09 -7.89 14.88
C PRO A 276 11.70 -6.49 15.01
N LYS A 277 12.85 -6.35 15.69
CA LYS A 277 13.49 -5.04 15.89
C LYS A 277 13.76 -4.31 14.59
N ARG A 278 14.16 -5.04 13.54
CA ARG A 278 14.44 -4.53 12.20
C ARG A 278 13.20 -3.96 11.47
N ASP A 279 12.01 -4.40 11.85
CA ASP A 279 10.77 -3.98 11.20
C ASP A 279 10.20 -2.71 11.89
N ARG A 280 10.83 -2.20 12.95
CA ARG A 280 10.37 -1.04 13.71
C ARG A 280 10.91 0.24 13.08
N HIS A 281 10.02 1.00 12.44
CA HIS A 281 10.37 2.26 11.80
C HIS A 281 9.64 3.40 12.48
N PHE A 282 10.37 4.46 12.84
CA PHE A 282 9.78 5.67 13.41
C PHE A 282 10.03 6.87 12.48
N GLY A 283 8.96 7.54 12.07
CA GLY A 283 9.02 8.84 11.41
C GLY A 283 8.54 9.94 12.34
N GLN A 284 8.98 11.18 12.10
CA GLN A 284 8.43 12.35 12.77
C GLN A 284 7.44 13.04 11.84
N GLY A 285 6.28 13.40 12.37
CA GLY A 285 5.26 14.13 11.64
C GLY A 285 4.67 15.27 12.46
N ASP A 286 4.18 16.28 11.76
CA ASP A 286 3.44 17.40 12.36
C ASP A 286 1.95 17.26 12.01
N ALA A 287 1.08 17.12 13.00
CA ALA A 287 -0.36 17.12 12.79
C ALA A 287 -0.91 18.53 12.99
N LYS A 288 -1.71 19.03 12.04
CA LYS A 288 -2.55 20.23 12.22
C LYS A 288 -3.98 19.77 12.51
N PRO A 289 -4.63 20.14 13.64
CA PRO A 289 -4.17 20.96 14.77
C PRO A 289 -3.86 20.05 15.98
N GLY A 290 -2.73 19.34 15.99
CA GLY A 290 -2.49 18.24 16.94
C GLY A 290 -1.09 18.15 17.55
N GLY A 291 -0.17 19.03 17.16
CA GLY A 291 1.22 18.97 17.63
C GLY A 291 2.04 17.91 16.92
N LYS A 292 3.27 17.70 17.39
CA LYS A 292 4.21 16.75 16.81
C LYS A 292 3.90 15.32 17.26
N TYR A 293 4.05 14.34 16.38
CA TYR A 293 3.83 12.92 16.67
C TYR A 293 4.91 12.05 16.04
N LEU A 294 5.02 10.81 16.52
CA LEU A 294 5.82 9.77 15.88
C LEU A 294 4.91 8.86 15.04
N SER A 295 5.19 8.70 13.75
CA SER A 295 4.63 7.59 12.97
C SER A 295 5.43 6.33 13.29
N PHE A 296 4.76 5.30 13.77
CA PHE A 296 5.35 3.98 14.00
C PHE A 296 4.81 3.02 12.95
N GLU A 297 5.69 2.55 12.09
CA GLU A 297 5.38 1.60 11.03
C GLU A 297 6.08 0.29 11.33
N ALA A 298 5.33 -0.82 11.27
CA ALA A 298 5.87 -2.13 11.56
C ALA A 298 5.13 -3.27 10.87
N ASN A 299 5.82 -4.41 10.78
CA ASN A 299 5.24 -5.69 10.41
C ASN A 299 5.02 -6.56 11.65
N ALA A 300 3.89 -6.35 12.33
CA ALA A 300 3.50 -7.12 13.50
C ALA A 300 2.87 -8.46 13.10
N ARG A 301 3.28 -9.54 13.79
CA ARG A 301 2.76 -10.89 13.53
C ARG A 301 2.33 -11.54 14.83
N LEU A 302 1.41 -12.47 14.74
CA LEU A 302 1.06 -13.33 15.86
C LEU A 302 1.88 -14.62 15.77
N LYS A 303 2.61 -14.96 16.84
CA LYS A 303 3.54 -16.11 16.82
C LYS A 303 2.81 -17.41 16.42
N SER A 304 3.43 -18.17 15.51
CA SER A 304 2.91 -19.46 15.00
C SER A 304 1.56 -19.38 14.26
N MET A 305 1.14 -18.19 13.82
CA MET A 305 -0.03 -18.04 12.96
C MET A 305 0.31 -18.53 11.53
N PRO A 306 -0.55 -19.34 10.89
CA PRO A 306 -0.30 -19.74 9.50
C PRO A 306 -0.28 -18.53 8.57
N GLU A 307 0.56 -18.57 7.53
CA GLU A 307 0.78 -17.44 6.60
C GLU A 307 -0.47 -17.03 5.80
N GLU A 308 -1.45 -17.92 5.67
CA GLU A 308 -2.73 -17.65 5.00
C GLU A 308 -3.64 -16.68 5.78
N TYR A 309 -3.38 -16.50 7.08
CA TYR A 309 -4.11 -15.56 7.94
C TYR A 309 -3.29 -14.29 8.09
N VAL A 310 -3.72 -13.23 7.43
CA VAL A 310 -3.00 -11.96 7.41
C VAL A 310 -3.69 -10.97 8.35
N PRO A 311 -2.98 -10.48 9.39
CA PRO A 311 -3.53 -9.47 10.27
C PRO A 311 -3.28 -8.06 9.73
N HIS A 312 -4.28 -7.20 9.86
CA HIS A 312 -4.13 -5.75 9.83
C HIS A 312 -4.29 -5.21 11.25
N TRP A 313 -3.30 -4.48 11.75
CA TRP A 313 -3.24 -4.07 13.15
C TRP A 313 -3.61 -2.61 13.33
N ARG A 314 -4.42 -2.34 14.34
CA ARG A 314 -4.72 -0.99 14.81
C ARG A 314 -4.62 -0.91 16.32
N ALA A 315 -4.21 0.24 16.84
CA ALA A 315 -4.24 0.49 18.27
C ALA A 315 -5.65 0.92 18.71
N THR A 316 -6.14 0.31 19.79
CA THR A 316 -7.33 0.73 20.52
C THR A 316 -6.98 1.63 21.70
N SER A 317 -5.78 1.46 22.26
CA SER A 317 -5.21 2.31 23.32
C SER A 317 -3.70 2.40 23.15
N ILE A 318 -3.14 3.58 23.44
CA ILE A 318 -1.71 3.86 23.40
C ILE A 318 -1.36 4.63 24.67
N VAL A 319 -0.54 4.02 25.53
CA VAL A 319 0.01 4.67 26.71
C VAL A 319 1.52 4.64 26.60
N MET A 320 2.14 5.81 26.46
CA MET A 320 3.58 5.96 26.37
C MET A 320 4.07 6.76 27.57
N THR A 321 5.12 6.26 28.22
CA THR A 321 5.72 6.90 29.40
C THR A 321 7.20 7.16 29.19
N GLN A 322 7.65 8.34 29.59
CA GLN A 322 9.05 8.73 29.64
C GLN A 322 9.38 9.20 31.06
N ASN A 323 10.42 8.65 31.68
CA ASN A 323 10.83 9.02 33.05
C ASN A 323 9.67 8.94 34.07
N GLY A 324 8.78 7.96 33.92
CA GLY A 324 7.61 7.78 34.78
C GLY A 324 6.44 8.73 34.50
N GLN A 325 6.57 9.68 33.58
CA GLN A 325 5.50 10.58 33.16
C GLN A 325 4.79 10.05 31.91
N VAL A 326 3.46 10.07 31.91
CA VAL A 326 2.64 9.71 30.74
C VAL A 326 2.69 10.86 29.74
N LEU A 327 3.09 10.54 28.51
CA LEU A 327 3.14 11.51 27.42
C LEU A 327 1.73 11.82 26.90
N PRO A 328 1.47 13.06 26.46
CA PRO A 328 0.16 13.44 25.94
C PRO A 328 -0.15 12.66 24.66
N THR A 329 -1.27 11.94 24.66
CA THR A 329 -1.77 11.25 23.46
C THR A 329 -2.10 12.31 22.39
N PRO A 330 -1.68 12.11 21.12
CA PRO A 330 -2.07 12.99 20.03
C PRO A 330 -3.58 13.20 20.00
N ALA A 331 -4.03 14.43 19.72
CA ALA A 331 -5.43 14.86 19.86
C ALA A 331 -6.45 14.03 19.04
N GLU A 332 -6.01 13.19 18.12
CA GLU A 332 -6.83 12.14 17.52
C GLU A 332 -5.98 10.87 17.28
N PRO A 333 -6.46 9.67 17.68
CA PRO A 333 -6.00 8.42 17.08
C PRO A 333 -6.55 8.36 15.66
N GLU A 334 -5.98 9.16 14.77
CA GLU A 334 -6.46 9.34 13.42
C GLU A 334 -6.00 8.18 12.51
N ASN A 335 -6.34 6.95 12.88
CA ASN A 335 -6.64 5.90 11.89
C ASN A 335 -8.06 6.11 11.34
N ARG A 336 -8.49 7.36 11.09
CA ARG A 336 -9.81 7.67 10.50
C ARG A 336 -9.97 6.94 9.15
N TRP A 337 -8.88 6.84 8.39
CA TRP A 337 -8.80 6.16 7.10
C TRP A 337 -8.94 4.63 7.16
N MET A 338 -8.77 3.99 8.33
CA MET A 338 -8.62 2.53 8.44
C MET A 338 -9.44 1.92 9.58
N ARG A 339 -10.63 2.46 9.85
CA ARG A 339 -11.50 1.92 10.90
C ARG A 339 -12.13 0.56 10.56
N LEU A 340 -12.03 0.10 9.32
CA LEU A 340 -12.95 -0.87 8.74
C LEU A 340 -12.25 -2.07 8.08
N PRO A 341 -12.80 -3.28 8.25
CA PRO A 341 -12.36 -4.49 7.54
C PRO A 341 -12.23 -4.30 6.02
N PHE A 342 -13.05 -3.44 5.42
CA PHE A 342 -12.97 -3.08 4.01
C PHE A 342 -11.60 -2.51 3.59
N TYR A 343 -11.03 -1.59 4.38
CA TYR A 343 -9.72 -1.01 4.07
C TYR A 343 -8.60 -2.01 4.30
N ALA A 344 -8.72 -2.85 5.33
CA ALA A 344 -7.79 -3.95 5.55
C ALA A 344 -7.81 -4.97 4.40
N ALA A 345 -8.97 -5.24 3.79
CA ALA A 345 -9.11 -6.08 2.61
C ALA A 345 -8.47 -5.44 1.37
N GLY A 346 -8.72 -4.15 1.13
CA GLY A 346 -8.06 -3.40 0.05
C GLY A 346 -6.55 -3.33 0.24
N TYR A 347 -6.09 -3.12 1.48
CA TYR A 347 -4.68 -3.15 1.84
C TYR A 347 -4.03 -4.50 1.50
N LEU A 348 -4.69 -5.63 1.81
CA LEU A 348 -4.17 -6.96 1.51
C LEU A 348 -3.90 -7.13 0.00
N CYS A 349 -4.85 -6.73 -0.85
CA CYS A 349 -4.73 -6.89 -2.30
C CYS A 349 -3.67 -5.98 -2.93
N HIS A 350 -3.43 -4.79 -2.39
CA HIS A 350 -2.55 -3.80 -3.03
C HIS A 350 -1.16 -3.72 -2.40
N ASN A 351 -1.03 -4.06 -1.12
CA ASN A 351 0.16 -3.80 -0.32
C ASN A 351 0.77 -5.09 0.25
N TYR A 352 -0.01 -6.08 0.66
CA TYR A 352 0.58 -7.26 1.31
C TYR A 352 1.17 -8.25 0.28
N PRO A 353 2.41 -8.75 0.43
CA PRO A 353 2.98 -9.76 -0.46
C PRO A 353 2.19 -11.08 -0.46
N MET A 354 1.42 -11.33 -1.52
CA MET A 354 0.46 -12.44 -1.53
C MET A 354 1.07 -13.84 -1.70
N ALA A 355 2.37 -14.00 -1.98
CA ALA A 355 2.97 -15.33 -2.14
C ALA A 355 2.82 -16.21 -0.88
N GLY A 356 2.90 -15.61 0.33
CA GLY A 356 2.64 -16.29 1.59
C GLY A 356 1.17 -16.69 1.76
N ALA A 357 0.27 -15.76 1.45
CA ALA A 357 -1.18 -15.91 1.60
C ALA A 357 -1.87 -16.56 0.38
N PHE A 358 -1.10 -17.03 -0.62
CA PHE A 358 -1.66 -17.57 -1.86
C PHE A 358 -2.42 -18.88 -1.58
N PRO A 359 -3.74 -18.93 -1.86
CA PRO A 359 -4.58 -20.07 -1.48
C PRO A 359 -4.32 -21.31 -2.34
N GLY A 360 -4.51 -22.49 -1.75
CA GLY A 360 -4.46 -23.79 -2.44
C GLY A 360 -3.03 -24.34 -2.63
N SER A 361 -2.85 -25.21 -3.63
CA SER A 361 -1.52 -25.74 -3.98
C SER A 361 -0.64 -24.62 -4.55
N LYS A 362 0.26 -24.07 -3.73
CA LYS A 362 1.26 -23.09 -4.13
C LYS A 362 2.60 -23.77 -4.43
N PRO A 363 3.31 -23.41 -5.50
CA PRO A 363 4.68 -23.89 -5.72
C PRO A 363 5.58 -23.50 -4.55
N GLU A 364 6.48 -24.41 -4.16
CA GLU A 364 7.44 -24.12 -3.11
C GLU A 364 8.37 -22.98 -3.53
N GLY A 365 8.53 -21.98 -2.65
CA GLY A 365 9.35 -20.80 -2.93
C GLY A 365 8.73 -19.81 -3.92
N LEU A 366 7.40 -19.75 -4.04
CA LEU A 366 6.69 -18.68 -4.77
C LEU A 366 7.13 -17.29 -4.27
N LEU A 367 7.41 -16.37 -5.19
CA LEU A 367 7.78 -14.98 -4.90
C LEU A 367 6.79 -13.99 -5.51
N THR A 368 6.45 -12.95 -4.76
CA THR A 368 5.64 -11.84 -5.25
C THR A 368 6.49 -10.81 -6.01
N MET A 369 5.97 -10.34 -7.14
CA MET A 369 6.55 -9.35 -8.04
C MET A 369 5.80 -8.01 -7.94
N GLY A 370 6.52 -6.90 -8.18
CA GLY A 370 5.94 -5.55 -8.26
C GLY A 370 5.55 -4.91 -6.93
N MET A 371 5.91 -5.52 -5.80
CA MET A 371 5.54 -5.04 -4.46
C MET A 371 6.64 -4.21 -3.79
N ASN A 372 6.24 -3.16 -3.07
CA ASN A 372 7.15 -2.46 -2.18
C ASN A 372 7.48 -3.37 -0.98
N PRO A 373 8.76 -3.69 -0.71
CA PRO A 373 9.12 -4.59 0.39
C PRO A 373 8.95 -3.94 1.77
N ALA A 374 8.83 -2.60 1.84
CA ALA A 374 8.57 -1.84 3.07
C ALA A 374 7.11 -1.89 3.54
N VAL A 375 6.24 -2.68 2.90
CA VAL A 375 4.83 -2.68 3.28
C VAL A 375 4.68 -3.11 4.74
N THR A 376 4.04 -2.25 5.53
CA THR A 376 3.80 -2.42 6.97
C THR A 376 2.33 -2.74 7.22
N ASN A 377 2.05 -3.78 8.01
CA ASN A 377 0.67 -4.14 8.38
C ASN A 377 0.18 -3.45 9.67
N THR A 378 1.01 -2.55 10.19
CA THR A 378 0.79 -1.75 11.40
C THR A 378 1.29 -0.33 11.13
N LEU A 379 0.39 0.64 11.18
CA LEU A 379 0.72 2.07 11.13
C LEU A 379 0.03 2.75 12.31
N LEU A 380 0.81 3.22 13.27
CA LEU A 380 0.33 3.86 14.50
C LEU A 380 0.90 5.28 14.61
N ARG A 381 0.12 6.21 15.19
CA ARG A 381 0.64 7.50 15.63
C ARG A 381 0.86 7.45 17.12
N LEU A 382 2.12 7.59 17.55
CA LEU A 382 2.52 7.59 18.95
C LEU A 382 2.79 9.03 19.43
N PRO A 383 2.63 9.30 20.74
CA PRO A 383 3.12 10.54 21.34
C PRO A 383 4.59 10.77 21.00
N GLN A 384 4.97 12.03 20.75
CA GLN A 384 6.38 12.36 20.63
C GLN A 384 7.01 12.52 22.02
N PRO A 385 8.12 11.80 22.34
CA PRO A 385 8.89 12.02 23.55
C PRO A 385 9.48 13.43 23.62
N MET A 386 9.75 13.91 24.83
CA MET A 386 10.46 15.17 25.04
C MET A 386 11.91 15.09 24.56
N HIS A 387 12.55 13.95 24.80
CA HIS A 387 13.92 13.62 24.37
C HIS A 387 13.92 12.27 23.64
N LEU A 388 14.51 12.19 22.44
CA LEU A 388 14.43 10.98 21.58
C LEU A 388 15.48 9.93 21.92
N ASP A 389 16.56 10.35 22.56
CA ASP A 389 17.71 9.59 23.04
C ASP A 389 17.46 8.90 24.39
N GLU A 390 16.50 9.42 25.15
CA GLU A 390 16.04 8.81 26.40
C GLU A 390 15.10 7.62 26.16
N ALA A 391 15.14 6.67 27.09
CA ALA A 391 14.32 5.47 27.01
C ALA A 391 12.83 5.77 27.29
N VAL A 392 11.96 5.15 26.50
CA VAL A 392 10.51 5.24 26.62
C VAL A 392 9.89 3.86 26.69
N ASN A 393 8.83 3.74 27.50
CA ASN A 393 8.02 2.54 27.58
C ASN A 393 6.68 2.81 26.89
N ALA A 394 6.22 1.89 26.05
CA ALA A 394 4.94 1.99 25.37
C ALA A 394 4.10 0.73 25.60
N ASN A 395 2.91 0.93 26.17
CA ASN A 395 1.88 -0.08 26.32
C ASN A 395 0.80 0.16 25.26
N LEU A 396 0.65 -0.83 24.38
CA LEU A 396 -0.27 -0.78 23.25
C LEU A 396 -1.35 -1.85 23.45
N SER A 397 -2.61 -1.42 23.46
CA SER A 397 -3.73 -2.33 23.24
C SER A 397 -4.01 -2.36 21.75
N LEU A 398 -3.87 -3.53 21.13
CA LEU A 398 -3.95 -3.73 19.70
C LEU A 398 -5.18 -4.57 19.35
N LYS A 399 -5.81 -4.25 18.22
CA LYS A 399 -6.83 -5.06 17.59
C LYS A 399 -6.34 -5.49 16.21
N ALA A 400 -6.30 -6.80 15.98
CA ALA A 400 -6.03 -7.40 14.69
C ALA A 400 -7.33 -7.69 13.95
N GLU A 401 -7.43 -7.23 12.71
CA GLU A 401 -8.47 -7.62 11.76
C GLU A 401 -7.87 -8.67 10.82
N TRP A 402 -8.44 -9.88 10.85
CA TRP A 402 -7.89 -11.04 10.16
C TRP A 402 -8.53 -11.24 8.81
N MET A 403 -7.68 -11.35 7.80
CA MET A 403 -8.06 -11.59 6.42
C MET A 403 -7.50 -12.93 5.94
N ARG A 404 -8.20 -13.54 4.99
CA ARG A 404 -7.71 -14.67 4.20
C ARG A 404 -8.04 -14.41 2.73
N VAL A 405 -7.18 -14.88 1.83
CA VAL A 405 -7.43 -14.77 0.39
C VAL A 405 -8.07 -16.07 -0.11
N GLN A 406 -9.14 -15.95 -0.88
CA GLN A 406 -9.77 -17.07 -1.60
C GLN A 406 -9.43 -16.99 -3.09
N ARG A 407 -9.17 -18.13 -3.73
CA ARG A 407 -9.09 -18.22 -5.19
C ARG A 407 -10.50 -18.37 -5.76
N LEU A 408 -10.96 -17.39 -6.52
CA LEU A 408 -12.28 -17.46 -7.17
C LEU A 408 -12.24 -18.28 -8.46
N GLY A 409 -11.18 -18.11 -9.23
CA GLY A 409 -10.99 -18.77 -10.52
C GLY A 409 -9.62 -18.46 -11.12
N GLU A 410 -9.27 -19.19 -12.15
CA GLU A 410 -8.05 -18.98 -12.93
C GLU A 410 -8.29 -19.34 -14.40
N VAL A 411 -7.64 -18.61 -15.29
CA VAL A 411 -7.67 -18.85 -16.74
C VAL A 411 -6.26 -18.79 -17.30
N PRO A 412 -5.93 -19.58 -18.33
CA PRO A 412 -4.69 -19.37 -19.07
C PRO A 412 -4.67 -17.96 -19.67
N LEU A 413 -3.48 -17.40 -19.83
CA LEU A 413 -3.26 -16.06 -20.37
C LEU A 413 -3.38 -16.08 -21.90
N GLN A 414 -4.53 -16.50 -22.40
CA GLN A 414 -4.87 -16.61 -23.81
C GLN A 414 -6.24 -15.96 -24.07
N ALA A 415 -6.33 -15.13 -25.11
CA ALA A 415 -7.59 -14.51 -25.49
C ALA A 415 -8.67 -15.57 -25.79
N GLY A 416 -9.88 -15.34 -25.28
CA GLY A 416 -11.01 -16.29 -25.32
C GLY A 416 -11.04 -17.30 -24.19
N ALA A 417 -10.01 -17.39 -23.34
CA ALA A 417 -10.02 -18.26 -22.17
C ALA A 417 -11.09 -17.84 -21.17
N LYS A 418 -11.88 -18.80 -20.65
CA LYS A 418 -12.98 -18.53 -19.73
C LYS A 418 -12.99 -19.48 -18.54
N TYR A 419 -13.40 -18.96 -17.40
CA TYR A 419 -13.73 -19.72 -16.21
C TYR A 419 -15.13 -19.33 -15.73
N ARG A 420 -15.92 -20.32 -15.34
CA ARG A 420 -17.29 -20.15 -14.87
C ARG A 420 -17.51 -20.93 -13.58
N GLY A 421 -17.60 -20.19 -12.47
CA GLY A 421 -18.00 -20.69 -11.15
C GLY A 421 -19.43 -20.31 -10.81
N ALA A 422 -19.88 -20.69 -9.61
CA ALA A 422 -21.25 -20.44 -9.16
C ALA A 422 -21.57 -18.94 -9.02
N HIS A 423 -20.65 -18.16 -8.45
CA HIS A 423 -20.86 -16.73 -8.14
C HIS A 423 -19.89 -15.80 -8.86
N PHE A 424 -19.08 -16.35 -9.77
CA PHE A 424 -17.98 -15.65 -10.42
C PHE A 424 -17.68 -16.24 -11.80
N GLU A 425 -17.45 -15.37 -12.78
CA GLU A 425 -17.03 -15.70 -14.13
C GLU A 425 -15.94 -14.74 -14.56
N ILE A 426 -14.95 -15.26 -15.27
CA ILE A 426 -13.92 -14.44 -15.92
C ILE A 426 -13.70 -14.95 -17.34
N GLU A 427 -13.58 -14.01 -18.27
CA GLU A 427 -13.22 -14.24 -19.66
C GLU A 427 -12.07 -13.30 -20.02
N LEU A 428 -10.97 -13.84 -20.52
CA LEU A 428 -9.87 -13.06 -21.03
C LEU A 428 -10.19 -12.61 -22.45
N LEU A 429 -10.33 -11.31 -22.67
CA LEU A 429 -10.70 -10.74 -23.98
C LEU A 429 -9.46 -10.47 -24.83
N LYS A 430 -8.37 -9.98 -24.23
CA LYS A 430 -7.14 -9.61 -24.93
C LYS A 430 -5.91 -9.76 -24.03
N VAL A 431 -4.79 -10.12 -24.62
CA VAL A 431 -3.45 -10.12 -24.02
C VAL A 431 -2.54 -9.31 -24.94
N MET A 432 -1.86 -8.32 -24.39
CA MET A 432 -1.03 -7.37 -25.14
C MET A 432 0.38 -7.37 -24.53
N PRO A 433 1.34 -8.11 -25.10
CA PRO A 433 2.72 -8.05 -24.66
C PRO A 433 3.33 -6.69 -25.05
N HIS A 434 4.16 -6.14 -24.17
CA HIS A 434 4.88 -4.88 -24.36
C HIS A 434 4.02 -3.63 -24.57
N ASP A 435 2.72 -3.68 -24.28
CA ASP A 435 1.85 -2.49 -24.31
C ASP A 435 1.47 -2.11 -22.88
N ASN A 436 1.64 -0.84 -22.50
CA ASN A 436 1.19 -0.35 -21.19
C ASN A 436 -0.31 0.00 -21.19
N GLY A 437 -0.86 0.42 -20.06
CA GLY A 437 -2.29 0.75 -19.96
C GLY A 437 -2.74 1.96 -20.76
N ARG A 438 -1.81 2.74 -21.33
CA ARG A 438 -2.08 3.82 -22.28
C ARG A 438 -2.00 3.36 -23.74
N GLY A 439 -1.62 2.11 -23.99
CA GLY A 439 -1.38 1.56 -25.33
C GLY A 439 -0.04 2.00 -25.92
N GLU A 440 0.84 2.57 -25.10
CA GLU A 440 2.21 2.89 -25.52
C GLU A 440 3.07 1.66 -25.33
N ARG A 441 3.97 1.41 -26.29
CA ARG A 441 4.90 0.29 -26.22
C ARG A 441 5.86 0.51 -25.06
N THR A 442 5.84 -0.38 -24.07
CA THR A 442 6.72 -0.41 -22.90
C THR A 442 7.32 -1.80 -22.80
N GLU A 443 8.64 -1.92 -22.90
CA GLU A 443 9.32 -3.22 -22.84
C GLU A 443 9.09 -3.91 -21.49
N GLY A 444 9.10 -5.25 -21.49
CA GLY A 444 8.94 -6.05 -20.27
C GLY A 444 7.53 -6.14 -19.67
N CYS A 445 6.55 -5.33 -20.08
CA CYS A 445 5.20 -5.36 -19.50
C CYS A 445 4.22 -6.28 -20.26
N VAL A 446 3.12 -6.66 -19.60
CA VAL A 446 1.98 -7.36 -20.20
C VAL A 446 0.69 -6.72 -19.74
N THR A 447 -0.13 -6.28 -20.69
CA THR A 447 -1.48 -5.78 -20.41
C THR A 447 -2.52 -6.82 -20.77
N VAL A 448 -3.46 -7.05 -19.84
CA VAL A 448 -4.61 -7.92 -20.03
C VAL A 448 -5.89 -7.11 -20.05
N VAL A 449 -6.82 -7.53 -20.90
CA VAL A 449 -8.20 -7.06 -20.87
C VAL A 449 -9.07 -8.27 -20.60
N TYR A 450 -9.88 -8.21 -19.55
CA TYR A 450 -10.77 -9.30 -19.17
C TYR A 450 -12.17 -8.77 -18.83
N ARG A 451 -13.16 -9.62 -19.08
CA ARG A 451 -14.52 -9.46 -18.61
C ARG A 451 -14.68 -10.27 -17.34
N LEU A 452 -15.06 -9.60 -16.28
CA LEU A 452 -15.38 -10.19 -15.00
C LEU A 452 -16.89 -10.11 -14.81
N SER A 453 -17.52 -11.22 -14.44
CA SER A 453 -18.92 -11.22 -14.03
C SER A 453 -19.05 -11.81 -12.65
N ALA A 454 -19.78 -11.17 -11.76
CA ALA A 454 -19.94 -11.64 -10.40
C ALA A 454 -21.32 -11.29 -9.88
N ARG A 455 -21.72 -12.05 -8.86
CA ARG A 455 -22.90 -11.73 -8.06
C ARG A 455 -22.76 -10.34 -7.45
N SER A 456 -23.85 -9.55 -7.44
CA SER A 456 -23.87 -8.18 -6.89
C SER A 456 -24.89 -7.99 -5.75
N PHE A 457 -25.37 -9.09 -5.17
CA PHE A 457 -26.35 -9.08 -4.08
C PHE A 457 -25.72 -8.63 -2.75
N GLU A 458 -26.30 -7.61 -2.15
CA GLU A 458 -25.64 -6.80 -1.12
C GLU A 458 -25.62 -7.44 0.27
N TRP A 459 -26.50 -8.42 0.51
CA TRP A 459 -26.64 -9.06 1.82
C TRP A 459 -25.70 -10.26 2.03
N GLN A 460 -24.95 -10.67 1.00
CA GLN A 460 -24.04 -11.81 1.05
C GLN A 460 -22.55 -11.44 1.15
N ASN A 461 -22.20 -10.18 1.46
CA ASN A 461 -20.81 -9.73 1.54
C ASN A 461 -20.04 -9.90 0.22
N ASP A 462 -20.76 -9.90 -0.90
CA ASP A 462 -20.17 -9.91 -2.24
C ASP A 462 -20.24 -8.49 -2.78
N LEU A 463 -19.23 -7.71 -2.41
CA LEU A 463 -19.02 -6.40 -3.02
C LEU A 463 -18.86 -6.70 -4.49
N LEU A 464 -19.68 -5.99 -5.27
CA LEU A 464 -19.49 -5.67 -6.68
C LEU A 464 -18.05 -5.97 -7.13
N PRO A 465 -17.82 -6.46 -8.36
CA PRO A 465 -16.55 -7.05 -8.82
C PRO A 465 -15.28 -6.17 -8.77
N LEU A 466 -15.27 -5.09 -7.99
CA LEU A 466 -14.21 -4.17 -7.63
C LEU A 466 -13.14 -4.75 -6.68
N PHE A 467 -13.39 -5.86 -5.98
CA PHE A 467 -12.44 -6.47 -5.02
C PHE A 467 -11.78 -7.81 -5.41
N PRO A 468 -12.31 -8.61 -6.35
CA PRO A 468 -11.51 -9.64 -6.99
C PRO A 468 -10.28 -9.00 -7.65
N HIS A 469 -9.12 -9.28 -7.08
CA HIS A 469 -7.84 -8.78 -7.57
C HIS A 469 -7.26 -9.82 -8.52
N ALA A 470 -7.12 -9.45 -9.80
CA ALA A 470 -6.47 -10.31 -10.77
C ALA A 470 -4.94 -10.21 -10.63
N CYS A 471 -4.29 -11.36 -10.61
CA CYS A 471 -2.84 -11.50 -10.52
C CYS A 471 -2.35 -12.38 -11.65
N LEU A 472 -1.19 -12.04 -12.22
CA LEU A 472 -0.51 -12.94 -13.14
C LEU A 472 0.31 -13.93 -12.33
N PHE A 473 0.10 -15.22 -12.58
CA PHE A 473 0.75 -16.31 -11.88
C PHE A 473 1.53 -17.17 -12.88
N SER A 474 2.84 -17.30 -12.64
CA SER A 474 3.70 -18.23 -13.38
C SER A 474 4.04 -19.41 -12.48
N PRO A 475 3.37 -20.57 -12.64
CA PRO A 475 3.60 -21.73 -11.79
C PRO A 475 5.01 -22.30 -11.93
N GLU A 476 5.52 -22.41 -13.16
CA GLU A 476 6.84 -22.99 -13.44
C GLU A 476 7.98 -22.09 -12.99
N ASN A 477 7.87 -20.78 -13.24
CA ASN A 477 8.88 -19.81 -12.82
C ASN A 477 8.72 -19.39 -11.35
N ARG A 478 7.62 -19.78 -10.70
CA ARG A 478 7.30 -19.52 -9.28
C ARG A 478 7.26 -18.03 -8.93
N TYR A 479 6.56 -17.27 -9.78
CA TYR A 479 6.31 -15.83 -9.61
C TYR A 479 4.81 -15.51 -9.58
N LEU A 480 4.45 -14.51 -8.78
CA LEU A 480 3.11 -13.94 -8.70
C LEU A 480 3.19 -12.41 -8.83
N TRP A 481 2.71 -11.86 -9.95
CA TRP A 481 2.61 -10.41 -10.13
C TRP A 481 1.29 -9.91 -9.56
N GLN A 482 1.40 -9.05 -8.56
CA GLN A 482 0.27 -8.50 -7.80
C GLN A 482 0.02 -7.03 -8.14
N PHE A 483 1.07 -6.24 -8.37
CA PHE A 483 0.93 -4.79 -8.58
C PHE A 483 0.64 -4.44 -10.04
N THR A 484 -0.29 -3.52 -10.25
CA THR A 484 -0.67 -3.02 -11.58
C THR A 484 -0.40 -1.51 -11.66
N VAL A 485 0.34 -1.06 -12.68
CA VAL A 485 0.72 0.36 -12.84
C VAL A 485 -0.41 1.21 -13.43
N SER A 486 -1.40 0.57 -14.05
CA SER A 486 -2.55 1.23 -14.64
C SER A 486 -3.74 0.29 -14.71
N SER A 487 -4.86 0.66 -14.09
CA SER A 487 -6.18 0.16 -14.45
C SER A 487 -6.81 1.11 -15.48
N GLY A 488 -7.12 0.59 -16.67
CA GLY A 488 -7.87 1.32 -17.69
C GLY A 488 -9.36 1.43 -17.33
N ALA A 489 -10.10 2.24 -18.08
CA ALA A 489 -11.50 2.56 -17.83
C ALA A 489 -12.40 1.31 -17.59
N GLU A 490 -13.16 1.37 -16.51
CA GLU A 490 -14.12 0.34 -16.13
C GLU A 490 -15.46 0.61 -16.83
N GLN A 491 -15.95 -0.35 -17.61
CA GLN A 491 -17.36 -0.39 -18.02
C GLN A 491 -18.07 -1.42 -17.16
N MET A 492 -19.19 -1.04 -16.56
CA MET A 492 -19.98 -1.86 -15.65
C MET A 492 -21.45 -1.91 -16.06
N ARG A 493 -22.09 -3.06 -15.84
CA ARG A 493 -23.50 -3.34 -16.15
C ARG A 493 -24.14 -4.21 -15.08
N GLY A 494 -25.44 -4.04 -14.87
CA GLY A 494 -26.25 -4.95 -14.06
C GLY A 494 -26.02 -4.86 -12.55
N ALA A 495 -25.39 -3.80 -12.03
CA ALA A 495 -25.08 -3.67 -10.59
C ALA A 495 -26.32 -3.86 -9.71
N GLY A 496 -27.46 -3.29 -10.12
CA GLY A 496 -28.74 -3.32 -9.39
C GLY A 496 -29.67 -4.48 -9.76
N LEU A 497 -29.22 -5.45 -10.56
CA LEU A 497 -30.02 -6.59 -11.03
C LEU A 497 -29.55 -7.94 -10.47
N GLY A 498 -28.56 -7.93 -9.57
CA GLY A 498 -28.07 -9.12 -8.85
C GLY A 498 -26.89 -9.85 -9.48
N TRP A 499 -26.59 -9.54 -10.73
CA TRP A 499 -25.44 -10.07 -11.45
C TRP A 499 -24.79 -8.94 -12.24
N CYS A 500 -23.55 -8.64 -11.92
CA CYS A 500 -22.79 -7.56 -12.52
C CYS A 500 -21.80 -8.09 -13.55
N HIS A 501 -21.66 -7.38 -14.66
CA HIS A 501 -20.60 -7.59 -15.64
C HIS A 501 -19.70 -6.35 -15.69
N MET A 502 -18.40 -6.56 -15.77
CA MET A 502 -17.41 -5.50 -15.84
C MET A 502 -16.30 -5.86 -16.82
N ILE A 503 -15.86 -4.91 -17.65
CA ILE A 503 -14.62 -5.05 -18.43
C ILE A 503 -13.55 -4.22 -17.75
N GLN A 504 -12.41 -4.85 -17.44
CA GLN A 504 -11.25 -4.22 -16.86
C GLN A 504 -10.02 -4.45 -17.73
N GLN A 505 -9.10 -3.48 -17.66
CA GLN A 505 -7.78 -3.56 -18.25
C GLN A 505 -6.75 -3.39 -17.15
N GLN A 506 -5.77 -4.29 -17.08
CA GLN A 506 -4.70 -4.27 -16.10
C GLN A 506 -3.34 -4.49 -16.75
N THR A 507 -2.34 -3.71 -16.32
CA THR A 507 -0.96 -3.82 -16.80
C THR A 507 -0.04 -4.33 -15.70
N PHE A 508 0.61 -5.46 -15.96
CA PHE A 508 1.65 -6.03 -15.11
C PHE A 508 3.03 -5.64 -15.67
N GLN A 509 3.86 -5.01 -14.83
CA GLN A 509 5.24 -4.67 -15.21
C GLN A 509 6.17 -5.85 -14.98
N GLN A 510 7.31 -5.85 -15.68
CA GLN A 510 8.42 -6.78 -15.42
C GLN A 510 8.02 -8.26 -15.58
N VAL A 511 7.06 -8.55 -16.45
CA VAL A 511 6.64 -9.92 -16.74
C VAL A 511 7.60 -10.55 -17.74
N LEU A 512 7.92 -9.83 -18.82
CA LEU A 512 8.77 -10.27 -19.93
C LEU A 512 10.24 -9.86 -19.76
N GLU A 513 10.68 -9.53 -18.53
CA GLU A 513 12.09 -9.29 -18.25
C GLU A 513 12.88 -10.60 -18.37
N THR A 514 14.11 -10.56 -18.91
CA THR A 514 14.94 -11.75 -19.19
C THR A 514 15.11 -12.68 -17.99
N GLY A 515 15.11 -12.14 -16.76
CA GLY A 515 15.25 -12.90 -15.52
C GLY A 515 14.03 -13.71 -15.08
N THR A 516 12.84 -13.46 -15.63
CA THR A 516 11.60 -14.10 -15.17
C THR A 516 11.40 -15.50 -15.75
N GLY A 517 12.04 -15.81 -16.88
CA GLY A 517 11.76 -17.01 -17.67
C GLY A 517 10.44 -16.96 -18.44
N VAL A 518 9.69 -15.85 -18.37
CA VAL A 518 8.46 -15.64 -19.14
C VAL A 518 8.81 -14.86 -20.41
N THR A 519 8.38 -15.39 -21.55
CA THR A 519 8.62 -14.86 -22.89
C THR A 519 7.29 -14.79 -23.64
N GLU A 520 7.23 -14.03 -24.73
CA GLU A 520 6.01 -13.99 -25.56
C GLU A 520 5.54 -15.37 -26.01
N ALA A 521 6.49 -16.28 -26.30
CA ALA A 521 6.21 -17.64 -26.76
C ALA A 521 5.51 -18.51 -25.69
N ASN A 522 5.82 -18.30 -24.41
CA ASN A 522 5.25 -19.07 -23.30
C ASN A 522 4.20 -18.28 -22.49
N LEU A 523 3.77 -17.10 -22.96
CA LEU A 523 2.76 -16.30 -22.27
C LEU A 523 1.47 -17.09 -22.04
N ALA A 524 1.04 -17.90 -23.02
CA ALA A 524 -0.18 -18.70 -22.92
C ALA A 524 -0.15 -19.77 -21.80
N GLU A 525 1.04 -20.16 -21.35
CA GLU A 525 1.23 -21.11 -20.24
C GLU A 525 1.06 -20.45 -18.86
N GLN A 526 1.12 -19.11 -18.82
CA GLN A 526 0.89 -18.35 -17.60
C GLN A 526 -0.60 -18.27 -17.28
N ARG A 527 -0.94 -17.99 -16.02
CA ARG A 527 -2.33 -17.96 -15.56
C ARG A 527 -2.70 -16.57 -15.05
N LEU A 528 -3.88 -16.09 -15.42
CA LEU A 528 -4.52 -15.00 -14.72
C LEU A 528 -5.38 -15.61 -13.60
N VAL A 529 -5.00 -15.36 -12.35
CA VAL A 529 -5.67 -15.87 -11.16
C VAL A 529 -6.41 -14.74 -10.49
N VAL A 530 -7.69 -14.97 -10.15
CA VAL A 530 -8.51 -13.97 -9.48
C VAL A 530 -8.67 -14.32 -8.02
N LEU A 531 -8.27 -13.38 -7.17
CA LEU A 531 -8.16 -13.53 -5.74
C LEU A 531 -9.16 -12.61 -5.03
N LYS A 532 -9.89 -13.12 -4.04
CA LYS A 532 -10.84 -12.34 -3.23
C LYS A 532 -10.40 -12.31 -1.76
N PRO A 533 -10.22 -11.13 -1.15
CA PRO A 533 -9.99 -11.05 0.28
C PRO A 533 -11.29 -11.31 1.06
N GLU A 534 -11.21 -12.08 2.13
CA GLU A 534 -12.32 -12.40 3.04
C GLU A 534 -12.00 -11.91 4.45
N TYR A 535 -12.94 -11.20 5.08
CA TYR A 535 -12.84 -10.83 6.48
C TYR A 535 -13.32 -11.98 7.38
N LEU A 536 -12.38 -12.54 8.15
CA LEU A 536 -12.66 -13.68 9.02
C LEU A 536 -13.14 -13.25 10.40
N GLY A 537 -12.62 -12.14 10.92
CA GLY A 537 -12.96 -11.65 12.24
C GLY A 537 -11.84 -10.85 12.88
N SER A 538 -12.04 -10.50 14.14
CA SER A 538 -11.06 -9.71 14.90
C SER A 538 -10.65 -10.36 16.21
N SER A 539 -9.44 -10.04 16.67
CA SER A 539 -8.91 -10.44 17.98
C SER A 539 -8.21 -9.26 18.65
N GLU A 540 -8.22 -9.23 19.97
CA GLU A 540 -7.59 -8.18 20.79
C GLU A 540 -6.33 -8.74 21.46
N HIS A 541 -5.31 -7.90 21.55
CA HIS A 541 -3.98 -8.25 22.04
C HIS A 541 -3.38 -7.09 22.82
N GLU A 542 -2.49 -7.39 23.76
CA GLU A 542 -1.69 -6.40 24.46
C GLU A 542 -0.23 -6.58 24.08
N MET A 543 0.46 -5.46 23.90
CA MET A 543 1.88 -5.43 23.58
C MET A 543 2.58 -4.36 24.40
N GLU A 544 3.67 -4.74 25.03
CA GLU A 544 4.52 -3.83 25.80
C GLU A 544 5.89 -3.72 25.13
N MET A 545 6.33 -2.48 24.88
CA MET A 545 7.67 -2.14 24.42
C MET A 545 8.40 -1.43 25.55
N LYS A 546 9.42 -2.10 26.12
CA LYS A 546 10.25 -1.55 27.20
C LYS A 546 11.54 -0.94 26.69
N ASP A 547 11.99 0.10 27.39
CA ASP A 547 13.29 0.74 27.25
C ASP A 547 13.65 1.08 25.80
N LEU A 548 12.66 1.59 25.06
CA LEU A 548 12.80 1.93 23.65
C LEU A 548 13.50 3.29 23.53
N LYS A 549 14.66 3.33 22.89
CA LYS A 549 15.30 4.61 22.50
C LYS A 549 14.89 4.94 21.08
N ILE A 550 14.07 5.98 20.89
CA ILE A 550 13.48 6.28 19.59
C ILE A 550 14.53 6.65 18.54
N ASP A 551 15.61 7.35 18.94
CA ASP A 551 16.67 7.75 18.00
C ASP A 551 17.36 6.57 17.29
N ASP A 552 17.40 5.39 17.94
CA ASP A 552 17.99 4.17 17.36
C ASP A 552 17.17 3.62 16.18
N TYR A 553 15.89 3.98 16.08
CA TYR A 553 14.94 3.46 15.09
C TYR A 553 14.32 4.56 14.22
N LEU A 554 14.73 5.81 14.43
CA LEU A 554 14.24 6.93 13.65
C LEU A 554 14.73 6.76 12.21
N VAL A 555 13.81 6.85 11.24
CA VAL A 555 14.19 7.00 9.85
C VAL A 555 14.85 8.37 9.73
N LYS A 556 16.18 8.39 9.84
CA LYS A 556 16.99 9.57 9.58
C LYS A 556 16.87 9.83 8.09
N GLY A 557 15.84 10.59 7.71
CA GLY A 557 15.74 11.15 6.36
C GLY A 557 17.07 11.82 6.05
N GLY A 558 17.51 11.70 4.79
CA GLY A 558 18.79 12.21 4.30
C GLY A 558 19.18 13.52 5.00
N GLY A 559 20.41 13.49 5.52
CA GLY A 559 20.93 14.41 6.53
C GLY A 559 20.55 15.86 6.28
N TRP A 560 20.17 16.54 7.34
CA TRP A 560 20.02 17.99 7.32
C TRP A 560 21.38 18.65 6.96
N PRO A 561 21.39 19.72 6.16
CA PRO A 561 20.24 20.44 5.63
C PRO A 561 19.59 19.74 4.44
N ARG A 562 18.26 19.66 4.43
CA ARG A 562 17.48 19.13 3.29
C ARG A 562 17.55 20.12 2.13
N THR A 563 18.49 19.91 1.23
CA THR A 563 18.55 20.59 -0.05
C THR A 563 18.40 19.54 -1.15
N GLU A 564 17.58 19.83 -2.16
CA GLU A 564 17.43 18.96 -3.31
C GLU A 564 18.76 18.92 -4.10
N PRO A 565 19.16 17.75 -4.64
CA PRO A 565 20.34 17.67 -5.50
C PRO A 565 20.23 18.69 -6.64
N SER A 566 21.31 19.44 -6.89
CA SER A 566 21.35 20.39 -7.99
C SER A 566 21.23 19.66 -9.32
N THR A 567 20.24 20.05 -10.12
CA THR A 567 20.08 19.59 -11.51
C THR A 567 20.87 20.46 -12.49
N GLU A 568 21.84 21.26 -12.02
CA GLU A 568 22.62 22.13 -12.90
C GLU A 568 23.43 21.29 -13.91
N PRO A 569 23.32 21.57 -15.22
CA PRO A 569 24.10 20.86 -16.23
C PRO A 569 25.59 21.21 -16.08
N GLY A 570 26.41 20.23 -15.69
CA GLY A 570 27.86 20.42 -15.55
C GLY A 570 28.53 19.42 -14.62
N ASN A 571 29.81 19.67 -14.30
CA ASN A 571 30.56 18.86 -13.35
C ASN A 571 30.26 19.32 -11.90
N PRO A 572 29.57 18.51 -11.08
CA PRO A 572 29.16 18.89 -9.73
C PRO A 572 30.35 19.12 -8.78
N ARG A 573 31.54 18.53 -9.02
CA ARG A 573 32.75 18.84 -8.22
C ARG A 573 33.22 20.26 -8.42
N VAL A 574 33.19 20.74 -9.66
CA VAL A 574 33.59 22.12 -10.00
C VAL A 574 32.56 23.12 -9.46
N ALA A 575 31.27 22.78 -9.58
CA ALA A 575 30.19 23.59 -9.03
C ALA A 575 30.24 23.67 -7.49
N PHE A 576 30.50 22.56 -6.81
CA PHE A 576 30.70 22.52 -5.36
C PHE A 576 31.85 23.42 -4.92
N LEU A 577 33.03 23.29 -5.54
CA LEU A 577 34.18 24.14 -5.21
C LEU A 577 33.87 25.63 -5.45
N LYS A 578 33.20 25.95 -6.57
CA LYS A 578 32.77 27.32 -6.88
C LYS A 578 31.81 27.86 -5.82
N GLN A 579 30.85 27.06 -5.37
CA GLN A 579 29.92 27.41 -4.32
C GLN A 579 30.66 27.68 -3.00
N VAL A 580 31.57 26.80 -2.59
CA VAL A 580 32.37 26.99 -1.37
C VAL A 580 33.20 28.27 -1.43
N ARG A 581 33.80 28.58 -2.58
CA ARG A 581 34.56 29.83 -2.78
C ARG A 581 33.69 31.09 -2.76
N SER A 582 32.39 30.96 -3.06
CA SER A 582 31.44 32.09 -3.01
C SER A 582 30.97 32.41 -1.59
N LEU A 583 31.13 31.47 -0.65
CA LEU A 583 30.75 31.67 0.75
C LEU A 583 31.71 32.66 1.43
N PRO A 584 31.19 33.57 2.28
CA PRO A 584 32.02 34.50 3.03
C PRO A 584 32.89 33.73 4.03
N ARG A 585 34.21 33.72 3.82
CA ARG A 585 35.15 32.99 4.66
C ARG A 585 35.38 33.73 5.98
N PRO A 586 35.25 33.05 7.13
CA PRO A 586 35.55 33.64 8.43
C PRO A 586 37.04 33.98 8.55
N ALA A 587 37.35 35.01 9.33
CA ALA A 587 38.72 35.36 9.68
C ALA A 587 39.40 34.22 10.47
N ASP A 588 40.74 34.18 10.46
CA ASP A 588 41.48 33.12 11.14
C ASP A 588 41.22 33.08 12.67
N ASP A 589 40.88 34.22 13.28
CA ASP A 589 40.54 34.40 14.70
C ASP A 589 39.04 34.52 14.97
N ALA A 590 38.19 34.19 13.99
CA ALA A 590 36.74 34.31 14.11
C ALA A 590 36.18 33.45 15.26
N ALA A 591 35.09 33.94 15.88
CA ALA A 591 34.42 33.23 16.95
C ALA A 591 33.81 31.89 16.47
N SER A 592 33.70 30.91 17.38
CA SER A 592 33.18 29.56 17.06
C SER A 592 31.82 29.60 16.34
N ALA A 593 30.93 30.54 16.71
CA ALA A 593 29.62 30.71 16.07
C ALA A 593 29.70 31.18 14.60
N GLU A 594 30.71 31.94 14.22
CA GLU A 594 30.92 32.38 12.84
C GLU A 594 31.51 31.25 11.99
N VAL A 595 32.49 30.52 12.55
CA VAL A 595 33.03 29.30 11.95
C VAL A 595 31.94 28.25 11.78
N ALA A 596 31.05 28.07 12.76
CA ALA A 596 29.92 27.16 12.69
C ALA A 596 28.96 27.50 11.53
N ARG A 597 28.66 28.78 11.31
CA ARG A 597 27.83 29.21 10.18
C ARG A 597 28.49 28.93 8.84
N TYR A 598 29.80 29.18 8.72
CA TYR A 598 30.54 28.88 7.51
C TYR A 598 30.61 27.37 7.22
N VAL A 599 30.95 26.58 8.23
CA VAL A 599 30.99 25.11 8.13
C VAL A 599 29.62 24.56 7.75
N ALA A 600 28.53 25.03 8.39
CA ALA A 600 27.17 24.63 8.04
C ALA A 600 26.84 24.92 6.56
N ALA A 601 27.18 26.11 6.05
CA ALA A 601 26.94 26.47 4.66
C ALA A 601 27.79 25.64 3.66
N VAL A 602 29.01 25.24 4.04
CA VAL A 602 29.84 24.34 3.22
C VAL A 602 29.27 22.92 3.20
N TYR A 603 28.74 22.43 4.31
CA TYR A 603 28.07 21.13 4.38
C TYR A 603 26.73 21.14 3.63
N GLU A 604 26.00 22.26 3.66
CA GLU A 604 24.80 22.47 2.84
C GLU A 604 25.13 22.38 1.35
N ALA A 605 26.17 23.09 0.91
CA ALA A 605 26.65 23.00 -0.47
C ALA A 605 27.10 21.57 -0.81
N SER A 606 27.72 20.86 0.13
CA SER A 606 28.09 19.45 -0.07
C SER A 606 26.87 18.57 -0.34
N HIS A 607 25.75 18.76 0.34
CA HIS A 607 24.57 17.93 0.08
C HIS A 607 23.91 18.27 -1.27
N VAL A 608 23.82 19.56 -1.62
CA VAL A 608 23.33 20.02 -2.94
C VAL A 608 24.09 19.34 -4.10
N TYR A 609 25.39 19.12 -3.95
CA TYR A 609 26.24 18.51 -4.98
C TYR A 609 26.67 17.08 -4.63
N GLU A 610 25.81 16.28 -4.01
CA GLU A 610 26.11 14.89 -3.60
C GLU A 610 26.50 13.99 -4.80
N GLU A 611 25.95 14.25 -5.99
CA GLU A 611 26.27 13.49 -7.22
C GLU A 611 27.76 13.49 -7.56
N ARG A 612 28.55 14.40 -7.00
CA ARG A 612 30.00 14.47 -7.16
C ARG A 612 30.73 13.21 -6.65
N TRP A 613 30.06 12.40 -5.83
CA TRP A 613 30.53 11.12 -5.32
C TRP A 613 30.06 9.92 -6.16
N HIS A 614 29.19 10.15 -7.15
CA HIS A 614 28.76 9.09 -8.06
C HIS A 614 29.97 8.51 -8.79
N ARG A 615 30.02 7.19 -8.81
CA ARG A 615 31.05 6.44 -9.53
C ARG A 615 30.46 5.88 -10.83
N GLY A 616 31.28 5.86 -11.87
CA GLY A 616 30.97 5.17 -13.11
C GLY A 616 31.03 3.66 -12.94
N ASN A 617 30.70 2.93 -14.01
CA ASN A 617 30.66 1.47 -14.04
C ASN A 617 32.03 0.80 -13.80
N ASP A 618 33.11 1.56 -13.95
CA ASP A 618 34.51 1.18 -13.67
C ASP A 618 34.93 1.40 -12.21
N GLY A 619 34.06 2.00 -11.39
CA GLY A 619 34.35 2.37 -10.00
C GLY A 619 35.18 3.65 -9.86
N GLU A 620 35.54 4.32 -10.96
CA GLU A 620 36.09 5.67 -10.93
C GLU A 620 34.98 6.69 -10.68
N LEU A 621 35.34 7.87 -10.20
CA LEU A 621 34.35 8.94 -10.01
C LEU A 621 33.83 9.37 -11.38
N LYS A 622 32.50 9.37 -11.55
CA LYS A 622 31.81 9.80 -12.77
C LYS A 622 32.23 11.21 -13.20
N TRP A 623 32.53 12.05 -12.22
CA TRP A 623 32.91 13.44 -12.43
C TRP A 623 34.38 13.67 -12.05
N PRO A 624 35.24 14.11 -13.00
CA PRO A 624 36.65 14.34 -12.73
C PRO A 624 36.86 15.55 -11.80
N GLY A 625 37.87 15.49 -10.93
CA GLY A 625 38.21 16.57 -9.99
C GLY A 625 38.40 16.08 -8.55
N ASN A 626 38.91 16.94 -7.67
CA ASN A 626 39.18 16.60 -6.27
C ASN A 626 38.68 17.71 -5.33
N ASP A 627 37.96 17.33 -4.29
CA ASP A 627 37.45 18.21 -3.23
C ASP A 627 38.55 18.70 -2.28
N ARG A 628 39.81 18.29 -2.50
CA ARG A 628 40.98 18.65 -1.68
C ARG A 628 41.08 20.12 -1.34
N GLU A 629 40.79 21.03 -2.27
CA GLU A 629 40.88 22.46 -1.98
C GLU A 629 39.87 22.87 -0.90
N VAL A 630 38.66 22.30 -0.91
CA VAL A 630 37.67 22.48 0.15
C VAL A 630 38.19 21.90 1.47
N TRP A 631 38.82 20.72 1.44
CA TRP A 631 39.42 20.13 2.64
C TRP A 631 40.53 20.99 3.23
N GLN A 632 41.36 21.59 2.38
CA GLN A 632 42.44 22.49 2.80
C GLN A 632 41.91 23.78 3.43
N VAL A 633 40.78 24.29 2.95
CA VAL A 633 40.12 25.46 3.54
C VAL A 633 39.54 25.15 4.91
N LEU A 634 38.98 23.94 5.09
CA LEU A 634 38.33 23.53 6.33
C LEU A 634 39.30 22.99 7.40
N ALA A 635 40.43 22.39 7.01
CA ALA A 635 41.38 21.74 7.93
C ALA A 635 41.89 22.66 9.05
N PRO A 636 42.24 23.95 8.83
CA PRO A 636 42.62 24.85 9.92
C PRO A 636 41.49 25.09 10.93
N PHE A 637 40.25 25.22 10.45
CA PHE A 637 39.08 25.39 11.32
C PHE A 637 38.79 24.11 12.11
N PHE A 638 38.99 22.94 11.51
CA PHE A 638 38.87 21.65 12.19
C PHE A 638 39.79 21.56 13.40
N VAL A 639 41.06 21.98 13.26
CA VAL A 639 42.04 21.92 14.36
C VAL A 639 41.70 22.89 15.50
N ARG A 640 41.10 24.04 15.19
CA ARG A 640 40.77 25.08 16.18
C ARG A 640 39.38 24.89 16.82
N HIS A 641 38.40 24.43 16.05
CA HIS A 641 36.99 24.34 16.42
C HIS A 641 36.43 22.93 16.17
N ALA A 642 37.07 21.92 16.76
CA ALA A 642 36.68 20.52 16.60
C ALA A 642 35.24 20.22 17.09
N ASP A 643 34.72 21.03 18.02
CA ASP A 643 33.34 21.01 18.50
C ASP A 643 32.32 21.28 17.37
N VAL A 644 32.63 22.21 16.47
CA VAL A 644 31.78 22.54 15.31
C VAL A 644 31.68 21.35 14.36
N PHE A 645 32.80 20.68 14.08
CA PHE A 645 32.82 19.51 13.20
C PHE A 645 32.22 18.28 13.88
N ARG A 646 32.32 18.15 15.21
CA ARG A 646 31.61 17.11 15.97
C ARG A 646 30.09 17.26 15.83
N ALA A 647 29.58 18.48 15.89
CA ALA A 647 28.16 18.76 15.66
C ALA A 647 27.74 18.48 14.21
N ALA A 648 28.58 18.85 13.23
CA ALA A 648 28.32 18.58 11.81
C ALA A 648 28.29 17.08 11.48
N LEU A 649 29.14 16.29 12.14
CA LEU A 649 29.25 14.84 11.93
C LEU A 649 28.01 14.03 12.30
N VAL A 650 27.15 14.55 13.17
CA VAL A 650 25.87 13.91 13.50
C VAL A 650 24.92 13.91 12.28
N HIS A 651 25.22 14.73 11.27
CA HIS A 651 24.32 15.04 10.16
C HIS A 651 24.89 14.72 8.76
N ASP A 652 26.16 14.29 8.63
CA ASP A 652 26.83 14.02 7.34
C ASP A 652 27.10 12.52 7.08
N ASN A 653 27.15 12.13 5.81
CA ASN A 653 27.63 10.83 5.32
C ASN A 653 29.18 10.78 5.32
N ALA A 654 29.85 11.14 6.43
CA ALA A 654 31.29 10.97 6.75
C ALA A 654 32.39 11.42 5.74
N ASP A 655 32.13 11.56 4.44
CA ASP A 655 33.12 11.62 3.36
C ASP A 655 33.80 13.00 3.28
N LEU A 656 33.05 14.09 3.46
CA LEU A 656 33.62 15.44 3.47
C LEU A 656 34.49 15.64 4.72
N THR A 657 33.97 15.30 5.90
CA THR A 657 34.73 15.43 7.15
C THR A 657 35.97 14.54 7.15
N GLN A 658 35.89 13.34 6.60
CA GLN A 658 37.04 12.45 6.49
C GLN A 658 38.12 13.02 5.55
N GLY A 659 37.73 13.69 4.47
CA GLY A 659 38.65 14.45 3.63
C GLY A 659 39.35 15.60 4.38
N VAL A 660 38.59 16.37 5.16
CA VAL A 660 39.11 17.47 6.02
C VAL A 660 40.10 16.93 7.05
N LEU A 661 39.75 15.83 7.71
CA LEU A 661 40.58 15.16 8.69
C LEU A 661 41.90 14.68 8.08
N ASN A 662 41.83 13.96 6.96
CA ASN A 662 43.01 13.45 6.26
C ASN A 662 43.98 14.59 5.93
N GLU A 663 43.46 15.73 5.47
CA GLU A 663 44.27 16.91 5.19
C GLU A 663 44.83 17.54 6.48
N ALA A 664 44.07 17.59 7.57
CA ALA A 664 44.54 18.09 8.87
C ALA A 664 45.67 17.23 9.46
N VAL A 665 45.56 15.90 9.40
CA VAL A 665 46.58 14.93 9.84
C VAL A 665 47.85 15.06 8.97
N LEU A 666 47.69 15.22 7.64
CA LEU A 666 48.82 15.47 6.74
C LEU A 666 49.52 16.80 7.04
N GLN A 667 48.77 17.87 7.32
CA GLN A 667 49.33 19.18 7.69
C GLN A 667 50.03 19.16 9.05
N ALA A 668 49.59 18.29 9.97
CA ALA A 668 50.19 18.12 11.29
C ALA A 668 51.57 17.44 11.26
N GLY A 669 51.93 16.75 10.16
CA GLY A 669 53.23 16.10 9.98
C GLY A 669 53.46 14.92 10.91
N ILE A 670 52.41 14.12 11.17
CA ILE A 670 52.48 12.97 12.07
C ILE A 670 53.42 11.90 11.51
N PRO A 671 54.38 11.36 12.31
CA PRO A 671 55.29 10.32 11.85
C PRO A 671 54.57 9.10 11.27
N GLY A 672 55.04 8.60 10.13
CA GLY A 672 54.44 7.48 9.42
C GLY A 672 53.22 7.83 8.57
N VAL A 673 52.59 9.00 8.77
CA VAL A 673 51.52 9.47 7.88
C VAL A 673 52.14 10.25 6.71
N ARG A 674 51.90 9.80 5.48
CA ARG A 674 52.35 10.46 4.25
C ARG A 674 51.22 10.50 3.23
N ARG A 675 51.40 11.24 2.14
CA ARG A 675 50.40 11.27 1.06
C ARG A 675 50.62 10.06 0.15
N SER A 676 49.56 9.29 -0.12
CA SER A 676 49.62 8.21 -1.13
C SER A 676 49.74 8.82 -2.52
N GLU A 677 50.73 8.36 -3.27
CA GLU A 677 50.89 8.70 -4.70
C GLU A 677 49.77 8.12 -5.56
N LYS A 678 49.13 7.05 -5.09
CA LYS A 678 48.07 6.33 -5.81
C LYS A 678 46.69 6.97 -5.63
N THR A 679 46.36 7.41 -4.41
CA THR A 679 45.01 7.90 -4.09
C THR A 679 44.96 9.39 -3.79
N GLY A 680 46.12 10.05 -3.57
CA GLY A 680 46.21 11.44 -3.15
C GLY A 680 45.76 11.71 -1.70
N MET A 681 45.30 10.67 -0.98
CA MET A 681 44.82 10.72 0.39
C MET A 681 45.95 10.44 1.40
N ALA A 682 45.68 10.61 2.69
CA ALA A 682 46.61 10.23 3.75
C ALA A 682 46.79 8.71 3.80
N MET A 683 48.02 8.21 3.74
CA MET A 683 48.42 6.83 3.99
C MET A 683 49.26 6.75 5.26
N TYR A 684 49.22 5.61 5.95
CA TYR A 684 50.04 5.36 7.13
C TYR A 684 51.00 4.21 6.89
N GLU A 685 52.26 4.40 7.28
CA GLU A 685 53.33 3.44 7.12
C GLU A 685 54.30 3.50 8.30
N ARG A 686 54.41 2.39 9.05
CA ARG A 686 55.34 2.28 10.18
C ARG A 686 55.87 0.86 10.34
N GLU A 687 57.09 0.73 10.83
CA GLU A 687 57.64 -0.53 11.32
C GLU A 687 57.24 -0.75 12.78
N VAL A 688 56.55 -1.85 13.06
CA VAL A 688 56.00 -2.18 14.38
C VAL A 688 56.62 -3.48 14.86
N PRO A 689 57.14 -3.57 16.10
CA PRO A 689 57.64 -4.84 16.63
C PRO A 689 56.54 -5.90 16.67
N VAL A 690 56.87 -7.14 16.28
CA VAL A 690 55.92 -8.27 16.29
C VAL A 690 55.78 -8.80 17.71
N THR A 691 54.57 -8.74 18.25
CA THR A 691 54.25 -9.24 19.59
C THR A 691 54.69 -10.70 19.74
N GLY A 692 55.53 -10.99 20.75
CA GLY A 692 56.06 -12.33 21.02
C GLY A 692 57.30 -12.74 20.22
N LYS A 693 57.85 -11.88 19.36
CA LYS A 693 59.08 -12.15 18.58
C LYS A 693 60.09 -10.99 18.72
N PRO A 694 60.98 -11.03 19.73
CA PRO A 694 61.95 -9.98 19.96
C PRO A 694 62.87 -9.80 18.73
N GLY A 695 63.04 -8.54 18.28
CA GLY A 695 63.90 -8.20 17.14
C GLY A 695 63.24 -8.29 15.76
N GLN A 696 62.01 -8.81 15.65
CA GLN A 696 61.27 -8.84 14.39
C GLN A 696 60.32 -7.64 14.29
N VAL A 697 60.46 -6.84 13.22
CA VAL A 697 59.54 -5.74 12.90
C VAL A 697 58.66 -6.12 11.71
N ARG A 698 57.38 -5.74 11.77
CA ARG A 698 56.43 -5.83 10.66
C ARG A 698 56.15 -4.43 10.16
N LYS A 699 56.27 -4.24 8.85
CA LYS A 699 55.82 -3.04 8.18
C LYS A 699 54.29 -3.02 8.13
N ARG A 700 53.66 -2.09 8.85
CA ARG A 700 52.22 -1.83 8.80
C ARG A 700 51.99 -0.74 7.77
N VAL A 701 51.23 -1.05 6.72
CA VAL A 701 50.88 -0.11 5.65
C VAL A 701 49.35 -0.04 5.57
N MET A 702 48.82 1.18 5.67
CA MET A 702 47.43 1.50 5.39
C MET A 702 47.43 2.47 4.21
N GLU A 703 47.14 1.95 3.02
CA GLU A 703 47.18 2.68 1.73
C GLU A 703 46.27 3.91 1.73
N THR A 704 45.26 3.90 2.57
CA THR A 704 44.52 5.09 2.95
C THR A 704 44.17 4.97 4.42
N LEU A 705 44.28 6.06 5.18
CA LEU A 705 43.96 6.13 6.61
C LEU A 705 42.43 6.00 6.78
N TRP A 706 41.92 4.78 6.57
CA TRP A 706 40.50 4.42 6.72
C TRP A 706 40.32 3.65 8.02
N LEU A 707 39.37 4.12 8.82
CA LEU A 707 38.77 3.36 9.89
C LEU A 707 37.32 3.16 9.50
N VAL A 708 36.91 1.91 9.30
CA VAL A 708 35.67 1.55 8.57
C VAL A 708 34.39 1.85 9.38
N ASN A 709 34.49 2.45 10.58
CA ASN A 709 33.34 2.88 11.38
C ASN A 709 33.69 4.14 12.19
N TRP A 710 33.49 5.33 11.62
CA TRP A 710 33.69 6.60 12.34
C TRP A 710 32.66 6.78 13.46
N ARG A 711 33.12 7.12 14.67
CA ARG A 711 32.28 7.62 15.77
C ARG A 711 32.68 9.06 16.11
N PRO A 712 31.75 9.92 16.54
CA PRO A 712 32.09 11.28 17.01
C PRO A 712 33.18 11.30 18.10
N ASP A 713 33.28 10.23 18.89
CA ASP A 713 34.26 10.06 19.95
C ASP A 713 35.69 9.80 19.41
N ASP A 714 35.83 9.28 18.19
CA ASP A 714 37.13 9.06 17.56
C ASP A 714 37.82 10.39 17.21
N LEU A 715 37.06 11.49 17.12
CA LEU A 715 37.59 12.83 16.84
C LEU A 715 38.61 13.29 17.88
N ASP A 716 38.39 12.94 19.15
CA ASP A 716 39.30 13.29 20.24
C ASP A 716 40.65 12.62 20.09
N VAL A 717 40.66 11.40 19.56
CA VAL A 717 41.87 10.64 19.27
C VAL A 717 42.67 11.28 18.16
N TYR A 718 42.02 11.71 17.09
CA TYR A 718 42.67 12.44 16.00
C TYR A 718 43.16 13.83 16.42
N MET A 719 42.38 14.55 17.22
CA MET A 719 42.77 15.84 17.77
C MET A 719 43.98 15.71 18.70
N ALA A 720 44.03 14.65 19.52
CA ALA A 720 45.20 14.33 20.31
C ALA A 720 46.42 14.04 19.42
N ALA A 721 46.27 13.25 18.36
CA ALA A 721 47.34 12.93 17.42
C ALA A 721 47.89 14.18 16.71
N ILE A 722 47.01 15.07 16.24
CA ILE A 722 47.37 16.33 15.57
C ILE A 722 48.08 17.29 16.54
N ARG A 723 47.56 17.46 17.76
CA ARG A 723 48.14 18.37 18.77
C ARG A 723 49.48 17.87 19.30
N GLN A 724 49.61 16.56 19.50
CA GLN A 724 50.84 15.93 19.99
C GLN A 724 51.86 15.68 18.87
N ARG A 725 51.45 15.82 17.61
CA ARG A 725 52.24 15.44 16.41
C ARG A 725 52.79 14.01 16.53
N SER A 726 51.98 13.12 17.09
CA SER A 726 52.33 11.74 17.41
C SER A 726 51.28 10.81 16.81
N ASP A 727 51.71 9.66 16.30
CA ASP A 727 50.81 8.59 15.87
C ASP A 727 50.34 7.73 17.05
N GLU A 728 50.87 7.95 18.25
CA GLU A 728 50.53 7.17 19.44
C GLU A 728 49.02 7.17 19.75
N PRO A 729 48.33 8.31 19.74
CA PRO A 729 46.89 8.34 19.98
C PRO A 729 46.12 7.55 18.92
N LEU A 730 46.59 7.45 17.68
CA LEU A 730 45.89 6.72 16.62
C LEU A 730 45.95 5.20 16.80
N TRP A 731 46.86 4.68 17.64
CA TRP A 731 47.05 3.23 17.79
C TRP A 731 45.80 2.47 18.22
N PRO A 732 45.01 2.86 19.22
CA PRO A 732 43.81 2.13 19.63
C PRO A 732 42.75 2.03 18.53
N LEU A 733 42.76 2.97 17.58
CA LEU A 733 41.89 2.95 16.42
C LEU A 733 42.46 2.09 15.29
N MET A 734 43.78 2.02 15.19
CA MET A 734 44.47 1.15 14.22
C MET A 734 44.56 -0.29 14.73
N ASP A 735 44.58 -0.55 16.04
CA ASP A 735 44.69 -1.89 16.59
C ASP A 735 43.35 -2.60 16.48
N ASP A 736 43.27 -3.62 15.62
CA ASP A 736 42.11 -4.51 15.53
C ASP A 736 42.02 -5.28 16.84
N LYS A 737 41.42 -4.69 17.89
CA LYS A 737 41.08 -5.44 19.09
C LYS A 737 40.16 -6.57 18.63
N PRO A 738 40.53 -7.84 18.86
CA PRO A 738 39.67 -8.95 18.48
C PRO A 738 38.35 -8.81 19.22
N ARG A 739 37.25 -8.62 18.48
CA ARG A 739 35.90 -8.61 19.03
C ARG A 739 35.69 -9.91 19.82
N SER A 740 35.13 -9.81 21.02
CA SER A 740 34.82 -11.02 21.79
C SER A 740 33.75 -11.85 21.06
N THR A 741 33.69 -13.16 21.32
CA THR A 741 32.70 -14.03 20.67
C THR A 741 31.26 -13.58 20.95
N GLU A 742 30.99 -13.04 22.13
CA GLU A 742 29.69 -12.47 22.49
C GLU A 742 29.39 -11.17 21.74
N GLU A 743 30.39 -10.30 21.56
CA GLU A 743 30.26 -9.08 20.74
C GLU A 743 30.00 -9.40 19.27
N VAL A 744 30.71 -10.39 18.70
CA VAL A 744 30.48 -10.83 17.32
C VAL A 744 29.08 -11.44 17.18
N LEU A 745 28.65 -12.26 18.13
CA LEU A 745 27.30 -12.84 18.10
C LEU A 745 26.20 -11.78 18.25
N ALA A 746 26.40 -10.79 19.12
CA ALA A 746 25.45 -9.68 19.31
C ALA A 746 25.38 -8.77 18.07
N GLY A 747 26.54 -8.48 17.45
CA GLY A 747 26.63 -7.77 16.18
C GLY A 747 25.96 -8.55 15.05
N TYR A 748 26.24 -9.85 14.95
CA TYR A 748 25.62 -10.74 13.97
C TYR A 748 24.08 -10.78 14.11
N ALA A 749 23.55 -10.86 15.34
CA ALA A 749 22.12 -10.86 15.58
C ALA A 749 21.42 -9.55 15.15
N LYS A 750 22.18 -8.45 15.03
CA LYS A 750 21.70 -7.15 14.55
C LYS A 750 21.80 -7.04 13.03
N ASP A 751 22.95 -7.41 12.47
CA ASP A 751 23.33 -7.06 11.10
C ASP A 751 23.29 -8.23 10.11
N PHE A 752 23.28 -9.48 10.57
CA PHE A 752 23.34 -10.70 9.75
C PHE A 752 24.50 -10.70 8.74
N ASP A 753 25.66 -10.18 9.12
CA ASP A 753 26.86 -10.17 8.28
C ASP A 753 27.38 -11.60 8.01
N CYS A 754 27.67 -11.90 6.75
CA CYS A 754 28.12 -13.24 6.35
C CYS A 754 29.55 -13.55 6.82
N GLY A 755 30.41 -12.54 6.97
CA GLY A 755 31.76 -12.69 7.52
C GLY A 755 31.72 -13.09 8.99
N ASP A 756 30.90 -12.37 9.79
CA ASP A 756 30.67 -12.70 11.19
C ASP A 756 30.04 -14.10 11.34
N LEU A 757 29.08 -14.49 10.48
CA LEU A 757 28.53 -15.84 10.47
C LEU A 757 29.61 -16.91 10.24
N ARG A 758 30.44 -16.74 9.20
CA ARG A 758 31.54 -17.69 8.89
C ARG A 758 32.52 -17.82 10.05
N TRP A 759 32.81 -16.71 10.73
CA TRP A 759 33.67 -16.72 11.90
C TRP A 759 33.02 -17.45 13.08
N LEU A 760 31.72 -17.23 13.33
CA LEU A 760 30.95 -17.91 14.37
C LEU A 760 30.84 -19.43 14.11
N MET A 761 30.63 -19.83 12.85
CA MET A 761 30.52 -21.24 12.45
C MET A 761 31.84 -22.01 12.55
N ARG A 762 32.98 -21.30 12.59
CA ARG A 762 34.31 -21.88 12.83
C ARG A 762 34.69 -21.96 14.31
N GLN A 763 33.87 -21.40 15.22
CA GLN A 763 34.16 -21.49 16.64
C GLN A 763 34.05 -22.93 17.14
N PRO A 764 34.94 -23.36 18.06
CA PRO A 764 34.89 -24.71 18.61
C PRO A 764 33.63 -24.95 19.45
N ASP A 765 33.07 -23.91 20.07
CA ASP A 765 31.86 -24.01 20.89
C ASP A 765 30.61 -24.30 20.03
N LEU A 766 30.00 -25.46 20.25
CA LEU A 766 28.77 -25.87 19.59
C LEU A 766 27.58 -24.94 19.90
N LYS A 767 27.48 -24.42 21.13
CA LYS A 767 26.33 -23.59 21.53
C LYS A 767 26.27 -22.27 20.76
N ILE A 768 27.44 -21.71 20.42
CA ILE A 768 27.54 -20.48 19.64
C ILE A 768 27.10 -20.73 18.19
N ARG A 769 27.52 -21.86 17.61
CA ARG A 769 27.13 -22.28 16.26
C ARG A 769 25.64 -22.53 16.14
N GLU A 770 25.07 -23.32 17.06
CA GLU A 770 23.62 -23.59 17.11
C GLU A 770 22.81 -22.31 17.29
N LYS A 771 23.31 -21.37 18.11
CA LYS A 771 22.63 -20.08 18.32
C LYS A 771 22.69 -19.20 17.07
N ALA A 772 23.84 -19.13 16.38
CA ALA A 772 23.97 -18.40 15.13
C ALA A 772 23.05 -19.00 14.05
N GLU A 773 23.08 -20.33 13.87
CA GLU A 773 22.23 -21.06 12.93
C GLU A 773 20.74 -20.80 13.18
N ARG A 774 20.31 -20.91 14.45
CA ARG A 774 18.91 -20.65 14.83
C ARG A 774 18.51 -19.21 14.49
N LEU A 775 19.34 -18.22 14.82
CA LEU A 775 19.08 -16.82 14.49
C LEU A 775 18.94 -16.62 12.97
N THR A 776 19.81 -17.22 12.16
CA THR A 776 19.73 -17.16 10.70
C THR A 776 18.42 -17.72 10.18
N ARG A 777 18.05 -18.93 10.63
CA ARG A 777 16.82 -19.62 10.18
C ARG A 777 15.56 -18.86 10.59
N GLU A 778 15.52 -18.36 11.83
CA GLU A 778 14.40 -17.54 12.31
C GLU A 778 14.28 -16.23 11.51
N ALA A 779 15.39 -15.55 11.22
CA ALA A 779 15.39 -14.31 10.47
C ALA A 779 15.00 -14.50 8.99
N TYR A 780 15.43 -15.60 8.36
CA TYR A 780 15.07 -16.00 7.00
C TYR A 780 13.60 -16.37 6.88
N ALA A 781 13.06 -17.16 7.81
CA ALA A 781 11.65 -17.53 7.84
C ALA A 781 10.73 -16.30 7.95
N GLN A 782 11.23 -15.19 8.52
CA GLN A 782 10.49 -13.95 8.67
C GLN A 782 10.54 -13.04 7.43
N LEU A 783 11.37 -13.32 6.42
CA LEU A 783 11.49 -12.45 5.25
C LEU A 783 10.20 -12.43 4.41
N PRO A 784 9.78 -11.25 3.89
CA PRO A 784 8.66 -11.18 2.96
C PRO A 784 9.02 -11.93 1.67
N LYS A 785 8.15 -12.82 1.19
CA LYS A 785 8.39 -13.65 0.00
C LYS A 785 8.23 -12.83 -1.29
N VAL A 786 9.18 -11.92 -1.54
CA VAL A 786 9.21 -11.01 -2.69
C VAL A 786 10.47 -11.20 -3.52
N ALA A 787 10.42 -10.89 -4.81
CA ALA A 787 11.58 -11.05 -5.71
C ALA A 787 12.67 -9.99 -5.50
N ARG A 788 12.30 -8.76 -5.10
CA ARG A 788 13.24 -7.68 -4.78
C ARG A 788 13.09 -7.34 -3.30
N LEU A 789 14.17 -7.47 -2.52
CA LEU A 789 14.22 -7.11 -1.10
C LEU A 789 14.91 -5.74 -0.96
N GLU A 790 14.54 -4.97 0.06
CA GLU A 790 15.35 -3.81 0.42
C GLU A 790 16.69 -4.27 1.02
N ARG A 791 17.70 -3.42 0.90
CA ARG A 791 19.08 -3.70 1.33
C ARG A 791 19.19 -4.22 2.78
N GLY A 792 18.30 -3.80 3.67
CA GLY A 792 18.23 -4.29 5.06
C GLY A 792 17.73 -5.73 5.20
N TYR A 793 16.83 -6.17 4.30
CA TYR A 793 16.27 -7.53 4.27
C TYR A 793 17.11 -8.52 3.45
N GLU A 794 18.02 -8.03 2.59
CA GLU A 794 18.93 -8.89 1.82
C GLU A 794 19.92 -9.65 2.72
N ARG A 795 20.39 -9.05 3.82
CA ARG A 795 21.44 -9.67 4.66
C ARG A 795 21.03 -11.00 5.32
N PRO A 796 19.83 -11.14 5.93
CA PRO A 796 19.36 -12.45 6.40
C PRO A 796 19.23 -13.50 5.28
N LEU A 797 18.85 -13.08 4.06
CA LEU A 797 18.82 -13.97 2.90
C LEU A 797 20.25 -14.46 2.58
N HIS A 798 21.22 -13.55 2.51
CA HIS A 798 22.62 -13.90 2.27
C HIS A 798 23.19 -14.80 3.36
N ALA A 799 22.89 -14.53 4.62
CA ALA A 799 23.32 -15.37 5.73
C ALA A 799 22.74 -16.79 5.62
N ALA A 800 21.47 -16.93 5.23
CA ALA A 800 20.85 -18.23 4.99
C ALA A 800 21.49 -18.98 3.81
N VAL A 801 21.85 -18.28 2.73
CA VAL A 801 22.62 -18.86 1.62
C VAL A 801 24.00 -19.31 2.10
N ALA A 802 24.72 -18.48 2.84
CA ALA A 802 26.05 -18.81 3.36
C ALA A 802 26.04 -20.01 4.32
N LEU A 803 24.93 -20.21 5.05
CA LEU A 803 24.68 -21.37 5.92
C LEU A 803 24.39 -22.67 5.14
N GLY A 804 24.14 -22.59 3.83
CA GLY A 804 23.92 -23.76 2.98
C GLY A 804 22.44 -24.12 2.78
N MET A 805 21.51 -23.17 2.92
CA MET A 805 20.07 -23.40 2.67
C MET A 805 19.74 -23.34 1.17
N PRO A 806 19.35 -24.46 0.51
CA PRO A 806 19.08 -24.48 -0.93
C PRO A 806 17.94 -23.56 -1.36
N GLU A 807 16.88 -23.46 -0.55
CA GLU A 807 15.74 -22.58 -0.78
C GLU A 807 16.11 -21.09 -0.74
N ALA A 808 17.10 -20.72 0.09
CA ALA A 808 17.62 -19.37 0.14
C ALA A 808 18.47 -19.07 -1.11
N LEU A 809 19.27 -20.05 -1.57
CA LEU A 809 20.08 -19.91 -2.79
C LEU A 809 19.17 -19.73 -4.01
N ASP A 810 18.13 -20.56 -4.12
CA ASP A 810 17.17 -20.48 -5.22
C ASP A 810 16.43 -19.14 -5.27
N TRP A 811 16.10 -18.57 -4.10
CA TRP A 811 15.54 -17.22 -4.02
C TRP A 811 16.57 -16.17 -4.45
N LEU A 812 17.81 -16.24 -3.95
CA LEU A 812 18.87 -15.31 -4.30
C LEU A 812 19.14 -15.31 -5.82
N LEU A 813 19.31 -16.48 -6.44
CA LEU A 813 19.54 -16.60 -7.88
C LEU A 813 18.41 -15.96 -8.68
N ARG A 814 17.15 -16.18 -8.28
CA ARG A 814 15.98 -15.54 -8.90
C ARG A 814 15.94 -14.03 -8.71
N ALA A 815 16.34 -13.51 -7.54
CA ALA A 815 16.44 -12.07 -7.32
C ALA A 815 17.55 -11.44 -8.16
N VAL A 816 18.67 -12.16 -8.34
CA VAL A 816 19.82 -11.75 -9.13
C VAL A 816 19.52 -11.80 -10.63
N ALA A 817 18.83 -12.83 -11.12
CA ALA A 817 18.46 -13.00 -12.53
C ALA A 817 17.68 -11.80 -13.10
N MET A 818 16.91 -11.14 -12.23
CA MET A 818 16.09 -9.96 -12.53
C MET A 818 16.89 -8.64 -12.58
N ARG A 819 18.20 -8.65 -12.29
CA ARG A 819 19.05 -7.46 -12.37
C ARG A 819 19.57 -7.27 -13.79
N GLU A 820 19.68 -6.00 -14.20
CA GLU A 820 20.35 -5.62 -15.45
C GLU A 820 21.86 -5.89 -15.35
N ASP A 821 22.46 -6.28 -16.48
CA ASP A 821 23.89 -6.62 -16.57
C ASP A 821 24.80 -5.43 -16.18
N ASP A 822 24.28 -4.21 -16.31
CA ASP A 822 25.01 -2.95 -16.13
C ASP A 822 25.02 -2.49 -14.65
N GLN A 823 24.03 -2.91 -13.86
CA GLN A 823 23.88 -2.58 -12.43
C GLN A 823 24.59 -3.59 -11.51
N ALA A 824 25.30 -4.55 -12.10
CA ALA A 824 25.88 -5.72 -11.45
C ALA A 824 26.90 -5.38 -10.35
N LEU A 825 27.71 -4.33 -10.47
CA LEU A 825 28.94 -4.22 -9.68
C LEU A 825 28.71 -4.11 -8.16
N GLY A 826 27.88 -3.17 -7.71
CA GLY A 826 27.72 -2.86 -6.28
C GLY A 826 26.98 -3.92 -5.47
N ALA A 827 25.95 -4.52 -6.06
CA ALA A 827 25.13 -5.54 -5.41
C ALA A 827 25.75 -6.94 -5.52
N MET A 828 26.36 -7.27 -6.67
CA MET A 828 26.92 -8.60 -6.88
C MET A 828 28.25 -8.83 -6.17
N MET A 829 28.98 -7.78 -5.78
CA MET A 829 30.14 -7.93 -4.89
C MET A 829 29.78 -8.62 -3.57
N GLN A 830 28.58 -8.39 -3.03
CA GLN A 830 28.10 -9.05 -1.82
C GLN A 830 27.63 -10.48 -2.11
N HIS A 831 27.08 -10.74 -3.30
CA HIS A 831 26.61 -12.06 -3.69
C HIS A 831 27.75 -13.02 -4.03
N HIS A 832 28.81 -12.54 -4.69
CA HIS A 832 29.98 -13.35 -5.09
C HIS A 832 30.75 -13.92 -3.89
N ALA A 833 30.73 -13.24 -2.74
CA ALA A 833 31.39 -13.73 -1.53
C ALA A 833 30.89 -15.12 -1.08
N MET A 834 29.71 -15.56 -1.53
CA MET A 834 29.10 -16.86 -1.24
C MET A 834 29.54 -17.99 -2.19
N PHE A 835 30.13 -17.64 -3.34
CA PHE A 835 30.57 -18.59 -4.38
C PHE A 835 32.10 -18.66 -4.51
N ALA A 836 32.83 -17.76 -3.83
CA ALA A 836 34.28 -17.69 -3.87
C ALA A 836 34.92 -17.79 -2.48
N SER A 837 36.09 -18.40 -2.42
CA SER A 837 36.87 -18.48 -1.17
C SER A 837 37.28 -17.08 -0.70
N LEU A 838 37.34 -16.87 0.62
CA LEU A 838 37.75 -15.60 1.25
C LEU A 838 39.12 -15.05 0.78
N ASN A 839 39.95 -15.89 0.15
CA ASN A 839 41.30 -15.54 -0.29
C ASN A 839 41.38 -15.16 -1.78
N GLN A 840 40.29 -15.28 -2.54
CA GLN A 840 40.25 -14.81 -3.93
C GLN A 840 40.04 -13.29 -3.97
N GLY A 841 40.84 -12.59 -4.77
CA GLY A 841 40.73 -11.14 -4.96
C GLY A 841 39.34 -10.71 -5.48
N ARG A 842 39.07 -9.41 -5.47
CA ARG A 842 37.79 -8.86 -5.96
C ARG A 842 37.50 -9.39 -7.38
N PRO A 843 36.31 -9.96 -7.65
CA PRO A 843 35.96 -10.45 -8.97
C PRO A 843 35.97 -9.29 -9.98
N ASN A 844 36.41 -9.57 -11.20
CA ASN A 844 36.33 -8.60 -12.29
C ASN A 844 34.89 -8.50 -12.83
N LEU A 845 34.58 -7.41 -13.56
CA LEU A 845 33.25 -7.16 -14.13
C LEU A 845 32.73 -8.34 -14.95
N LYS A 846 33.60 -8.98 -15.74
CA LYS A 846 33.25 -10.15 -16.57
C LYS A 846 32.74 -11.32 -15.74
N THR A 847 33.33 -11.57 -14.57
CA THR A 847 32.91 -12.66 -13.66
C THR A 847 31.54 -12.35 -13.06
N LEU A 848 31.28 -11.09 -12.69
CA LEU A 848 30.00 -10.67 -12.15
C LEU A 848 28.89 -10.74 -13.21
N GLN A 849 29.16 -10.28 -14.44
CA GLN A 849 28.23 -10.40 -15.56
C GLN A 849 27.92 -11.87 -15.88
N GLN A 850 28.94 -12.74 -15.90
CA GLN A 850 28.72 -14.17 -16.07
C GLN A 850 27.83 -14.74 -14.96
N PHE A 851 28.02 -14.32 -13.71
CA PHE A 851 27.14 -14.74 -12.61
C PHE A 851 25.68 -14.29 -12.79
N VAL A 852 25.41 -13.10 -13.36
CA VAL A 852 24.03 -12.69 -13.72
C VAL A 852 23.43 -13.70 -14.71
N GLN A 853 24.20 -14.04 -15.75
CA GLN A 853 23.76 -14.93 -16.82
C GLN A 853 23.55 -16.36 -16.31
N ASP A 854 24.45 -16.85 -15.46
CA ASP A 854 24.34 -18.14 -14.79
C ASP A 854 23.10 -18.18 -13.90
N ALA A 855 22.80 -17.11 -13.15
CA ALA A 855 21.61 -17.05 -12.30
C ALA A 855 20.29 -17.11 -13.07
N ARG A 856 20.27 -16.74 -14.37
CA ARG A 856 19.10 -16.86 -15.24
C ARG A 856 18.81 -18.30 -15.67
N SER A 857 19.84 -19.14 -15.76
CA SER A 857 19.75 -20.52 -16.25
C SER A 857 19.81 -21.56 -15.12
N HIS A 858 20.52 -21.27 -14.04
CA HIS A 858 20.75 -22.19 -12.94
C HIS A 858 19.70 -22.06 -11.83
N ARG A 859 19.60 -23.12 -11.03
CA ARG A 859 18.79 -23.26 -9.83
C ARG A 859 19.68 -23.83 -8.71
N ALA A 860 19.20 -23.80 -7.47
CA ALA A 860 19.99 -24.31 -6.33
C ALA A 860 20.44 -25.78 -6.48
N LYS A 861 19.68 -26.61 -7.20
CA LYS A 861 20.01 -28.01 -7.51
C LYS A 861 21.27 -28.18 -8.37
N ASP A 862 21.68 -27.13 -9.09
CA ASP A 862 22.85 -27.14 -9.97
C ASP A 862 24.15 -26.82 -9.21
N TYR A 863 24.04 -26.54 -7.91
CA TYR A 863 25.16 -26.24 -7.02
C TYR A 863 25.33 -27.30 -5.93
N HIS A 864 26.58 -27.52 -5.52
CA HIS A 864 26.98 -28.28 -4.35
C HIS A 864 27.42 -27.32 -3.24
N TYR A 865 27.00 -27.57 -1.99
CA TYR A 865 27.42 -26.78 -0.84
C TYR A 865 28.61 -27.46 -0.12
N ASP A 866 29.74 -26.75 -0.05
CA ASP A 866 30.88 -27.13 0.77
C ASP A 866 30.72 -26.53 2.17
N ALA A 867 30.35 -27.36 3.15
CA ALA A 867 30.09 -26.92 4.53
C ALA A 867 31.36 -26.48 5.28
N GLU A 868 32.55 -26.98 4.91
CA GLU A 868 33.81 -26.61 5.56
C GLU A 868 34.24 -25.21 5.12
N LYS A 869 34.10 -24.93 3.82
CA LYS A 869 34.41 -23.62 3.24
C LYS A 869 33.25 -22.61 3.36
N MET A 870 32.03 -23.09 3.58
CA MET A 870 30.78 -22.32 3.54
C MET A 870 30.60 -21.57 2.21
N ILE A 871 30.76 -22.30 1.10
CA ILE A 871 30.60 -21.79 -0.27
C ILE A 871 29.76 -22.74 -1.11
N TRP A 872 29.16 -22.20 -2.17
CA TRP A 872 28.47 -22.97 -3.19
C TRP A 872 29.35 -23.11 -4.44
N GLU A 873 29.53 -24.33 -4.91
CA GLU A 873 30.30 -24.68 -6.10
C GLU A 873 29.34 -25.21 -7.19
N LEU A 874 29.46 -24.73 -8.42
CA LEU A 874 28.64 -25.22 -9.54
C LEU A 874 29.01 -26.68 -9.83
N LEU A 875 28.02 -27.56 -9.98
CA LEU A 875 28.26 -28.93 -10.40
C LEU A 875 28.79 -28.93 -11.84
N PRO A 876 29.80 -29.74 -12.18
CA PRO A 876 30.24 -29.87 -13.56
C PRO A 876 29.06 -30.37 -14.42
N GLU A 877 28.84 -29.74 -15.57
CA GLU A 877 27.81 -30.17 -16.53
C GLU A 877 27.99 -31.67 -16.79
N ARG A 878 26.94 -32.45 -16.52
CA ARG A 878 26.96 -33.86 -16.91
C ARG A 878 26.98 -33.88 -18.45
N PRO A 879 27.96 -34.55 -19.07
CA PRO A 879 28.11 -34.59 -20.52
C PRO A 879 26.91 -35.21 -21.22
#